data_AF-A0A8J6HF99-F1
#
_entry.id   AF-A0A8J6HF99-F1
#
_cell.length_a   1.000
_cell.length_b   1.000
_cell.length_c   1.000
_cell.angle_alpha   90.00
_cell.angle_beta   90.00
_cell.angle_gamma   90.00
#
_symmetry.space_group_name_H-M   'P 1'
#
loop_
_entity.id
_entity.type
_entity.pdbx_description
1 polymer ?
#
loop_
_entity_poly.entity_id
_entity_poly.type
_entity_poly.pdbx_seq_one_letter_code
_entity_poly.pdbx_strand_id
1 'polypeptide(L)'
;MKFSFVELSCRIQLDVVLEQCRKALEKHNMVTKNEDYMQDVDFKLPPLEGKNIEEHFKTIGAQQVKPYRDLVETLLTELPSPPATWKMQAGWTRYSPDSEPQQVPYPLEEGLVFDVEVCMAVGKTPTLATAVSSKAWYGWVSQALVDGTSKPVTTHQYPPELLIPFESSSTQSDGNLDEHMKKPKLIVGHNVSYDRARIKEQYWLERTGTRFIDTMSMHVCVSGLTSYQRAVLKSGKEDEEDDWWKSSSSLNSLDEVHKLYCGGKSLSKKTRDLFVEGTLDDVRNEFQGAMRYCSDDVVATYNVLKNLFPLFLERFPHPVTLAGMLELSTAYLPVNSNWNRYIANSEQAYEDLDIEGRILLARRADQACELLHDEKYKEDLCTSMRITPKLLALTWEGYPLHFVNGKGWGFLVPFSDEIDVSRNLPLKKLLEKCPLLVNKPLQGSGADAMANINQMVQDNLMRKEYYSKLKKNDTEGLYKGAGIWCDTEIEDCCYFMKLPHKNGLAYNVGNPLAKDFLNKFSENVLAGDTESAETVLSIARNLSYWRNNRDRIFEQMVVWLDESDLPKELQGNGVQYGAIIPQVVVCGTLTRRAVEPTWMTASNAHPDRVGSELRAMVQAPPGYNIVGADVDSQELWIASVIGDAHQAKIHGATPFGWMTLSGSKADGTDMHSVTAKAVGISRDHAKVINYARIYGAGQNFAERLLKQFNPSISEAEARSKATKMFNLTKGKKIYHLKREFLTEMPDLAYSKWQAFETAKTWGKHVDDMFVKPMWVGGTESAMFNRLEAIANSAKPCTPFLNGSLSRALEPKSTGDDRYLPTRVNWVVQSGAVDFLHLMLVCMRWIMRDKARFCLSFHDEVRYLVPEKFKYQAALAMHVTNLLTRAFCSVKLGIHDLPQSVAFFSSVEVDTVLRKDAKLDCKTLSNPHGLDKGYGIPNGEALDIYQALEKAGGKMSKRTKRKHVFKEVLDDDMSLPTDNQTIVRIKNTRGNNLHEVCAPDQSSYLASMPTKFRKNVWVKRGTYVLVEPIEEGVKVKAEIVRILSDEHIKYFKKDNVWPPEFDDSTKDNTSGSDEDLVVNTNRRLHVVVSSDESSTSESDEVSDRDDSDEVGDRDLNDCDNKP
;
A
#
# COMPACT_ATOMS: atom_id res chain seq x y z
N MET A 1 -5.05 -50.69 -21.86
CA MET A 1 -5.23 -49.88 -20.64
C MET A 1 -4.37 -50.48 -19.53
N LYS A 2 -3.19 -49.92 -19.27
CA LYS A 2 -2.39 -50.24 -18.08
C LYS A 2 -2.04 -48.90 -17.44
N PHE A 3 -2.93 -48.40 -16.59
CA PHE A 3 -2.54 -47.35 -15.64
C PHE A 3 -1.55 -47.99 -14.66
N SER A 4 -0.46 -47.29 -14.36
CA SER A 4 0.48 -47.78 -13.35
C SER A 4 -0.23 -47.86 -11.99
N PHE A 5 0.12 -48.83 -11.15
CA PHE A 5 -0.49 -49.02 -9.83
C PHE A 5 -0.40 -47.74 -8.95
N VAL A 6 0.61 -46.90 -9.22
CA VAL A 6 0.83 -45.59 -8.59
C VAL A 6 -0.22 -44.57 -9.01
N GLU A 7 -0.55 -44.46 -10.30
CA GLU A 7 -1.60 -43.54 -10.79
C GLU A 7 -2.99 -43.93 -10.28
N LEU A 8 -3.28 -45.24 -10.17
CA LEU A 8 -4.54 -45.72 -9.62
C LEU A 8 -4.66 -45.40 -8.11
N SER A 9 -3.57 -45.60 -7.36
CA SER A 9 -3.50 -45.27 -5.93
C SER A 9 -3.65 -43.76 -5.69
N CYS A 10 -3.03 -42.91 -6.51
CA CYS A 10 -3.17 -41.45 -6.39
C CYS A 10 -4.59 -40.97 -6.73
N ARG A 11 -5.24 -41.55 -7.74
CA ARG A 11 -6.64 -41.21 -8.07
C ARG A 11 -7.62 -41.59 -6.96
N ILE A 12 -7.50 -42.79 -6.40
CA ILE A 12 -8.34 -43.24 -5.28
C ILE A 12 -8.18 -42.30 -4.07
N GLN A 13 -6.95 -41.87 -3.79
CA GLN A 13 -6.68 -40.95 -2.67
C GLN A 13 -7.27 -39.56 -2.92
N LEU A 14 -7.27 -39.07 -4.15
CA LEU A 14 -7.90 -37.80 -4.53
C LEU A 14 -9.43 -37.87 -4.40
N ASP A 15 -10.05 -38.95 -4.88
CA ASP A 15 -11.51 -39.14 -4.81
C ASP A 15 -12.01 -39.15 -3.35
N VAL A 16 -11.26 -39.79 -2.44
CA VAL A 16 -11.57 -39.79 -1.00
C VAL A 16 -11.51 -38.37 -0.42
N VAL A 17 -10.50 -37.58 -0.79
CA VAL A 17 -10.35 -36.20 -0.32
C VAL A 17 -11.47 -35.31 -0.85
N LEU A 18 -11.82 -35.44 -2.13
CA LEU A 18 -12.93 -34.70 -2.74
C LEU A 18 -14.26 -35.00 -2.06
N GLU A 19 -14.54 -36.27 -1.77
CA GLU A 19 -15.75 -36.69 -1.06
C GLU A 19 -15.81 -36.11 0.37
N GLN A 20 -14.69 -36.02 1.07
CA GLN A 20 -14.61 -35.36 2.37
C GLN A 20 -14.90 -33.85 2.28
N CYS A 21 -14.35 -33.17 1.28
CA CYS A 21 -14.64 -31.77 1.01
C CYS A 21 -16.12 -31.55 0.70
N ARG A 22 -16.73 -32.37 -0.16
CA ARG A 22 -18.16 -32.29 -0.49
C ARG A 22 -19.04 -32.44 0.76
N LYS A 23 -18.80 -33.46 1.58
CA LYS A 23 -19.51 -33.65 2.85
C LYS A 23 -19.36 -32.46 3.80
N ALA A 24 -18.18 -31.85 3.86
CA ALA A 24 -17.97 -30.65 4.66
C ALA A 24 -18.79 -29.45 4.14
N LEU A 25 -18.86 -29.25 2.82
CA LEU A 25 -19.66 -28.19 2.20
C LEU A 25 -21.17 -28.43 2.39
N GLU A 26 -21.63 -29.67 2.26
CA GLU A 26 -23.03 -30.07 2.51
C GLU A 26 -23.46 -29.76 3.94
N LYS A 27 -22.60 -30.06 4.93
CA LYS A 27 -22.86 -29.76 6.34
C LYS A 27 -23.11 -28.26 6.59
N HIS A 28 -22.56 -27.40 5.75
CA HIS A 28 -22.70 -25.94 5.84
C HIS A 28 -23.71 -25.35 4.83
N ASN A 29 -24.46 -26.19 4.11
CA ASN A 29 -25.44 -25.79 3.08
C ASN A 29 -24.83 -24.95 1.94
N MET A 30 -23.60 -25.27 1.50
CA MET A 30 -22.86 -24.48 0.51
C MET A 30 -22.79 -25.11 -0.89
N VAL A 31 -23.47 -26.23 -1.12
CA VAL A 31 -23.52 -26.88 -2.44
C VAL A 31 -24.56 -26.20 -3.31
N THR A 32 -24.13 -25.39 -4.26
CA THR A 32 -24.96 -24.76 -5.29
C THR A 32 -25.26 -25.73 -6.43
N LYS A 33 -26.46 -25.62 -7.02
CA LYS A 33 -26.94 -26.47 -8.13
C LYS A 33 -26.71 -25.87 -9.53
N ASN A 34 -26.22 -24.64 -9.62
CA ASN A 34 -26.07 -23.93 -10.89
C ASN A 34 -24.60 -23.87 -11.33
N GLU A 35 -24.36 -24.37 -12.53
CA GLU A 35 -23.08 -24.34 -13.23
C GLU A 35 -23.04 -23.13 -14.19
N ASP A 36 -23.03 -21.91 -13.65
CA ASP A 36 -22.76 -20.72 -14.47
C ASP A 36 -21.25 -20.61 -14.68
N TYR A 37 -20.74 -21.30 -15.71
CA TYR A 37 -19.33 -21.21 -16.09
C TYR A 37 -19.03 -19.80 -16.60
N MET A 38 -17.94 -19.21 -16.11
CA MET A 38 -17.41 -17.98 -16.65
C MET A 38 -16.91 -18.23 -18.08
N GLN A 39 -17.06 -17.24 -18.95
CA GLN A 39 -16.50 -17.28 -20.30
C GLN A 39 -14.97 -17.45 -20.24
N ASP A 40 -14.38 -18.24 -21.13
CA ASP A 40 -12.93 -18.39 -21.19
C ASP A 40 -12.24 -17.11 -21.67
N VAL A 41 -11.07 -16.81 -21.08
CA VAL A 41 -10.21 -15.69 -21.49
C VAL A 41 -9.02 -16.25 -22.27
N ASP A 42 -9.01 -16.06 -23.58
CA ASP A 42 -7.89 -16.49 -24.45
C ASP A 42 -6.97 -15.33 -24.80
N PHE A 43 -5.71 -15.40 -24.34
CA PHE A 43 -4.65 -14.50 -24.77
C PHE A 43 -3.27 -15.07 -24.49
N LYS A 44 -2.27 -14.52 -25.20
CA LYS A 44 -0.89 -14.96 -25.08
C LYS A 44 -0.15 -14.24 -23.94
N LEU A 45 0.20 -15.01 -22.91
CA LEU A 45 1.05 -14.52 -21.83
C LEU A 45 2.48 -14.19 -22.31
N PRO A 46 3.15 -13.20 -21.68
CA PRO A 46 4.57 -12.95 -21.92
C PRO A 46 5.41 -14.18 -21.52
N PRO A 47 6.50 -14.48 -22.25
CA PRO A 47 7.33 -15.64 -21.95
C PRO A 47 8.02 -15.46 -20.59
N LEU A 48 7.83 -16.44 -19.71
CA LEU A 48 8.44 -16.48 -18.39
C LEU A 48 9.98 -16.52 -18.49
N GLU A 49 10.63 -15.90 -17.52
CA GLU A 49 12.10 -15.87 -17.37
C GLU A 49 12.67 -17.08 -16.63
N GLY A 50 11.81 -18.02 -16.20
CA GLY A 50 12.19 -19.24 -15.51
C GLY A 50 11.39 -20.44 -16.02
N LYS A 51 11.74 -21.66 -15.59
CA LYS A 51 11.07 -22.90 -16.03
C LYS A 51 9.65 -23.01 -15.48
N ASN A 52 9.39 -22.37 -14.35
CA ASN A 52 8.09 -22.31 -13.68
C ASN A 52 7.87 -20.93 -13.06
N ILE A 53 6.68 -20.71 -12.50
CA ILE A 53 6.30 -19.42 -11.92
C ILE A 53 7.19 -19.02 -10.73
N GLU A 54 7.66 -19.97 -9.93
CA GLU A 54 8.51 -19.68 -8.78
C GLU A 54 9.91 -19.20 -9.21
N GLU A 55 10.52 -19.93 -10.14
CA GLU A 55 11.82 -19.56 -10.72
C GLU A 55 11.71 -18.25 -11.49
N HIS A 56 10.58 -17.99 -12.16
CA HIS A 56 10.32 -16.72 -12.82
C HIS A 56 10.41 -15.55 -11.83
N PHE A 57 9.64 -15.58 -10.74
CA PHE A 57 9.65 -14.51 -9.73
C PHE A 57 11.01 -14.35 -9.03
N LYS A 58 11.68 -15.46 -8.75
CA LYS A 58 13.05 -15.43 -8.20
C LYS A 58 14.03 -14.75 -9.17
N THR A 59 13.94 -15.07 -10.46
CA THR A 59 14.81 -14.54 -11.51
C THR A 59 14.57 -13.05 -11.75
N ILE A 60 13.33 -12.62 -11.95
CA ILE A 60 13.02 -11.19 -12.17
C ILE A 60 13.34 -10.35 -10.93
N GLY A 61 13.09 -10.87 -9.72
CA GLY A 61 13.45 -10.19 -8.48
C GLY A 61 14.97 -10.03 -8.36
N ALA A 62 15.74 -11.09 -8.63
CA ALA A 62 17.19 -11.05 -8.59
C ALA A 62 17.77 -10.07 -9.62
N GLN A 63 17.26 -10.08 -10.86
CA GLN A 63 17.70 -9.17 -11.92
C GLN A 63 17.45 -7.69 -11.57
N GLN A 64 16.29 -7.37 -10.98
CA GLN A 64 15.95 -6.00 -10.61
C GLN A 64 16.77 -5.46 -9.43
N VAL A 65 17.16 -6.34 -8.50
CA VAL A 65 17.91 -5.96 -7.28
C VAL A 65 19.42 -5.95 -7.50
N LYS A 66 19.94 -6.84 -8.36
CA LYS A 66 21.38 -7.03 -8.60
C LYS A 66 22.18 -5.71 -8.68
N PRO A 67 21.87 -4.75 -9.58
CA PRO A 67 22.68 -3.55 -9.70
C PRO A 67 22.74 -2.72 -8.42
N TYR A 68 21.67 -2.68 -7.62
CA TYR A 68 21.63 -1.94 -6.37
C TYR A 68 22.32 -2.70 -5.24
N ARG A 69 22.24 -4.02 -5.24
CA ARG A 69 22.95 -4.86 -4.27
C ARG A 69 24.46 -4.75 -4.45
N ASP A 70 24.95 -4.78 -5.68
CA ASP A 70 26.36 -4.63 -6.00
C ASP A 70 26.89 -3.26 -5.49
N LEU A 71 26.05 -2.21 -5.56
CA LEU A 71 26.36 -0.89 -4.97
C LEU A 71 26.40 -0.90 -3.44
N VAL A 72 25.49 -1.61 -2.76
CA VAL A 72 25.55 -1.78 -1.29
C VAL A 72 26.85 -2.49 -0.90
N GLU A 73 27.19 -3.58 -1.59
CA GLU A 73 28.38 -4.37 -1.28
C GLU A 73 29.67 -3.54 -1.49
N THR A 74 29.70 -2.70 -2.53
CA THR A 74 30.80 -1.75 -2.77
C THR A 74 30.88 -0.67 -1.68
N LEU A 75 29.74 -0.15 -1.24
CA LEU A 75 29.65 0.87 -0.19
C LEU A 75 30.12 0.32 1.17
N LEU A 76 29.81 -0.94 1.49
CA LEU A 76 30.09 -1.58 2.79
C LEU A 76 31.56 -2.02 3.03
N THR A 77 32.50 -1.55 2.21
CA THR A 77 33.94 -1.86 2.33
C THR A 77 34.60 -1.12 3.50
N GLU A 78 35.23 0.03 3.24
CA GLU A 78 35.80 0.91 4.25
C GLU A 78 35.43 2.37 3.92
N LEU A 79 35.09 3.14 4.95
CA LEU A 79 34.80 4.56 4.78
C LEU A 79 36.09 5.39 4.89
N PRO A 80 36.24 6.44 4.07
CA PRO A 80 37.28 7.44 4.28
C PRO A 80 37.05 8.19 5.60
N SER A 81 38.12 8.70 6.20
CA SER A 81 38.01 9.56 7.39
C SER A 81 37.26 10.86 7.06
N PRO A 82 36.36 11.33 7.96
CA PRO A 82 35.66 12.59 7.75
C PRO A 82 36.64 13.78 7.77
N PRO A 83 36.36 14.86 7.03
CA PRO A 83 37.22 16.03 6.99
C PRO A 83 37.28 16.72 8.36
N ALA A 84 38.46 17.20 8.74
CA ALA A 84 38.64 17.91 10.01
C ALA A 84 37.91 19.28 10.05
N THR A 85 37.75 19.90 8.88
CA THR A 85 37.08 21.19 8.71
C THR A 85 36.24 21.20 7.45
N TRP A 86 34.98 21.58 7.60
CA TRP A 86 34.02 21.70 6.50
C TRP A 86 34.06 23.12 5.91
N LYS A 87 33.96 23.26 4.59
CA LYS A 87 33.82 24.56 3.91
C LYS A 87 32.35 25.00 3.92
N MET A 88 32.10 26.21 4.42
CA MET A 88 30.79 26.87 4.32
C MET A 88 30.66 27.54 2.95
N GLN A 89 30.37 26.73 1.94
CA GLN A 89 30.25 27.15 0.55
C GLN A 89 29.00 26.52 -0.05
N ALA A 90 28.19 27.33 -0.76
CA ALA A 90 26.92 26.88 -1.31
C ALA A 90 27.08 25.75 -2.35
N GLY A 91 26.16 24.79 -2.33
CA GLY A 91 26.20 23.60 -3.16
C GLY A 91 27.11 22.50 -2.60
N TRP A 92 27.49 21.53 -3.44
CA TRP A 92 28.29 20.39 -3.02
C TRP A 92 29.79 20.69 -3.00
N THR A 93 30.44 20.30 -1.91
CA THR A 93 31.90 20.20 -1.79
C THR A 93 32.30 18.76 -1.54
N ARG A 94 33.22 18.24 -2.36
CA ARG A 94 33.80 16.90 -2.29
C ARG A 94 35.14 16.93 -1.54
N TYR A 95 35.32 15.99 -0.63
CA TYR A 95 36.52 15.81 0.20
C TYR A 95 37.07 14.40 -0.04
N SER A 96 38.24 14.30 -0.65
CA SER A 96 38.93 13.01 -0.86
C SER A 96 40.19 12.95 0.02
N PRO A 97 40.59 11.75 0.51
CA PRO A 97 41.71 11.61 1.46
C PRO A 97 43.02 12.27 1.02
N ASP A 98 43.25 12.37 -0.29
CA ASP A 98 44.51 12.87 -0.89
C ASP A 98 44.32 14.12 -1.77
N SER A 99 43.20 14.84 -1.64
CA SER A 99 42.92 16.01 -2.48
C SER A 99 42.31 17.16 -1.71
N GLU A 100 42.66 18.38 -2.11
CA GLU A 100 42.01 19.59 -1.63
C GLU A 100 40.49 19.55 -1.88
N PRO A 101 39.66 20.19 -1.02
CA PRO A 101 38.21 20.17 -1.19
C PRO A 101 37.78 20.83 -2.51
N GLN A 102 37.04 20.08 -3.32
CA GLN A 102 36.62 20.47 -4.67
C GLN A 102 35.12 20.75 -4.71
N GLN A 103 34.72 21.87 -5.32
CA GLN A 103 33.30 22.12 -5.61
C GLN A 103 32.86 21.23 -6.78
N VAL A 104 31.72 20.55 -6.61
CA VAL A 104 31.14 19.68 -7.63
C VAL A 104 29.66 20.02 -7.81
N PRO A 105 29.06 19.78 -8.99
CA PRO A 105 27.64 20.03 -9.20
C PRO A 105 26.75 19.01 -8.45
N TYR A 106 27.21 17.78 -8.30
CA TYR A 106 26.53 16.68 -7.63
C TYR A 106 27.55 15.60 -7.19
N PRO A 107 27.18 14.67 -6.30
CA PRO A 107 28.05 13.54 -5.90
C PRO A 107 28.43 12.63 -7.07
N LEU A 108 29.70 12.23 -7.17
CA LEU A 108 30.24 11.56 -8.36
C LEU A 108 30.13 10.04 -8.31
N GLU A 109 30.05 9.45 -7.12
CA GLU A 109 29.91 8.01 -6.94
C GLU A 109 28.45 7.56 -6.87
N GLU A 110 28.18 6.32 -7.28
CA GLU A 110 26.81 5.82 -7.47
C GLU A 110 26.16 5.27 -6.18
N GLY A 111 26.93 5.02 -5.12
CA GLY A 111 26.45 4.50 -3.85
C GLY A 111 26.85 5.41 -2.69
N LEU A 112 25.86 5.95 -1.98
CA LEU A 112 26.06 6.98 -0.96
C LEU A 112 25.24 6.66 0.30
N VAL A 113 25.82 6.91 1.48
CA VAL A 113 25.04 7.13 2.70
C VAL A 113 24.82 8.62 2.85
N PHE A 114 23.59 9.05 3.11
CA PHE A 114 23.16 10.44 3.03
C PHE A 114 22.24 10.80 4.19
N ASP A 115 22.39 12.03 4.68
CA ASP A 115 21.55 12.64 5.69
C ASP A 115 21.41 14.15 5.42
N VAL A 116 20.23 14.71 5.67
CA VAL A 116 19.91 16.12 5.45
C VAL A 116 19.21 16.75 6.66
N GLU A 117 19.68 17.92 7.04
CA GLU A 117 19.14 18.72 8.12
C GLU A 117 18.40 19.96 7.60
N VAL A 118 17.32 20.31 8.31
CA VAL A 118 16.39 21.38 7.93
C VAL A 118 16.16 22.30 9.13
N CYS A 119 16.46 23.58 8.97
CA CYS A 119 16.13 24.61 9.96
C CYS A 119 14.63 24.92 9.91
N MET A 120 13.87 24.38 10.86
CA MET A 120 12.41 24.44 10.89
C MET A 120 11.87 25.87 11.05
N ALA A 121 12.66 26.79 11.62
CA ALA A 121 12.31 28.20 11.75
C ALA A 121 12.20 28.92 10.38
N VAL A 122 12.85 28.39 9.33
CA VAL A 122 12.89 28.99 7.98
C VAL A 122 11.86 28.36 7.04
N GLY A 123 11.62 27.06 7.20
CA GLY A 123 10.74 26.28 6.34
C GLY A 123 11.20 24.83 6.21
N LYS A 124 10.73 24.14 5.16
CA LYS A 124 11.01 22.72 4.91
C LYS A 124 12.16 22.47 3.92
N THR A 125 12.82 23.53 3.46
CA THR A 125 13.93 23.47 2.51
C THR A 125 15.21 22.94 3.19
N PRO A 126 16.02 22.16 2.49
CA PRO A 126 17.28 21.65 3.02
C PRO A 126 18.21 22.79 3.44
N THR A 127 18.86 22.64 4.61
CA THR A 127 19.78 23.64 5.16
C THR A 127 21.22 23.18 5.03
N LEU A 128 21.51 21.96 5.48
CA LEU A 128 22.81 21.30 5.39
C LEU A 128 22.59 19.83 5.04
N ALA A 129 23.54 19.23 4.35
CA ALA A 129 23.51 17.79 4.13
C ALA A 129 24.92 17.22 4.10
N THR A 130 25.05 15.96 4.52
CA THR A 130 26.31 15.22 4.43
C THR A 130 26.09 13.91 3.70
N ALA A 131 27.06 13.51 2.89
CA ALA A 131 27.06 12.21 2.25
C ALA A 131 28.46 11.59 2.27
N VAL A 132 28.52 10.27 2.23
CA VAL A 132 29.78 9.53 2.13
C VAL A 132 29.65 8.37 1.15
N SER A 133 30.67 8.21 0.30
CA SER A 133 30.88 7.03 -0.54
C SER A 133 32.08 6.23 -0.02
N SER A 134 32.40 5.10 -0.66
CA SER A 134 33.64 4.37 -0.38
C SER A 134 34.92 5.14 -0.77
N LYS A 135 34.80 6.30 -1.44
CA LYS A 135 35.93 7.08 -1.96
C LYS A 135 36.06 8.48 -1.36
N ALA A 136 34.95 9.14 -1.06
CA ALA A 136 34.95 10.56 -0.67
C ALA A 136 33.79 10.92 0.27
N TRP A 137 34.01 11.99 1.03
CA TRP A 137 32.98 12.70 1.79
C TRP A 137 32.43 13.87 0.98
N TYR A 138 31.19 14.22 1.26
CA TYR A 138 30.47 15.33 0.63
C TYR A 138 29.77 16.16 1.68
N GLY A 139 29.85 17.48 1.55
CA GLY A 139 29.05 18.43 2.31
C GLY A 139 28.28 19.32 1.35
N TRP A 140 26.97 19.43 1.54
CA TRP A 140 26.10 20.37 0.83
C TRP A 140 25.66 21.47 1.78
N VAL A 141 25.73 22.72 1.32
CA VAL A 141 25.30 23.89 2.08
C VAL A 141 24.29 24.68 1.26
N SER A 142 23.17 25.06 1.87
CA SER A 142 22.16 25.88 1.19
C SER A 142 22.66 27.31 0.96
N GLN A 143 22.20 27.93 -0.13
CA GLN A 143 22.49 29.33 -0.42
C GLN A 143 21.98 30.25 0.70
N ALA A 144 20.79 29.96 1.25
CA ALA A 144 20.18 30.74 2.32
C ALA A 144 21.04 30.76 3.61
N LEU A 145 21.70 29.65 3.95
CA LEU A 145 22.59 29.59 5.11
C LEU A 145 23.86 30.41 4.88
N VAL A 146 24.40 30.42 3.65
CA VAL A 146 25.58 31.22 3.27
C VAL A 146 25.26 32.70 3.19
N ASP A 147 24.06 33.08 2.76
CA ASP A 147 23.68 34.49 2.64
C ASP A 147 23.14 35.08 3.95
N GLY A 148 22.79 34.24 4.93
CA GLY A 148 22.26 34.68 6.24
C GLY A 148 20.92 35.43 6.12
N THR A 149 20.28 35.31 4.96
CA THR A 149 19.05 36.02 4.63
C THR A 149 18.00 34.99 4.23
N SER A 150 17.08 34.68 5.15
CA SER A 150 15.84 34.01 4.78
C SER A 150 14.76 35.05 4.58
N LYS A 151 14.24 35.18 3.36
CA LYS A 151 12.83 35.60 3.25
C LYS A 151 12.02 34.51 3.95
N PRO A 152 11.17 34.83 4.94
CA PRO A 152 10.27 33.83 5.49
C PRO A 152 9.47 33.28 4.30
N VAL A 153 9.57 31.98 4.03
CA VAL A 153 8.80 31.34 2.96
C VAL A 153 7.37 31.22 3.45
N THR A 154 6.66 32.35 3.50
CA THR A 154 5.25 32.43 3.91
C THR A 154 4.35 31.73 2.89
N THR A 155 4.81 31.55 1.66
CA THR A 155 3.99 31.13 0.52
C THR A 155 3.87 29.63 0.31
N HIS A 156 4.49 28.76 1.13
CA HIS A 156 4.43 27.29 0.96
C HIS A 156 4.80 26.81 -0.46
N GLN A 157 5.55 27.64 -1.21
CA GLN A 157 5.99 27.37 -2.56
C GLN A 157 7.47 27.01 -2.53
N TYR A 158 7.79 25.79 -2.95
CA TYR A 158 9.16 25.27 -2.95
C TYR A 158 9.62 25.10 -4.41
N PRO A 159 10.38 26.04 -4.99
CA PRO A 159 10.96 25.85 -6.31
C PRO A 159 12.08 24.78 -6.27
N PRO A 160 12.34 24.08 -7.39
CA PRO A 160 13.33 22.99 -7.46
C PRO A 160 14.76 23.46 -7.17
N GLU A 161 15.06 24.75 -7.40
CA GLU A 161 16.38 25.37 -7.16
C GLU A 161 16.80 25.36 -5.68
N LEU A 162 15.84 25.30 -4.75
CA LEU A 162 16.11 25.24 -3.32
C LEU A 162 16.37 23.81 -2.82
N LEU A 163 16.30 22.81 -3.71
CA LEU A 163 16.51 21.40 -3.41
C LEU A 163 17.94 20.96 -3.72
N ILE A 164 18.31 19.80 -3.20
CA ILE A 164 19.66 19.24 -3.36
C ILE A 164 19.73 18.50 -4.70
N PRO A 165 20.62 18.91 -5.63
CA PRO A 165 20.84 18.17 -6.87
C PRO A 165 21.71 16.94 -6.61
N PHE A 166 21.28 15.76 -7.06
CA PHE A 166 22.07 14.52 -6.94
C PHE A 166 22.59 13.98 -8.26
N GLU A 167 22.01 14.41 -9.37
CA GLU A 167 22.27 13.82 -10.68
C GLU A 167 22.30 14.85 -11.81
N SER A 168 21.88 16.09 -11.53
CA SER A 168 21.70 17.14 -12.51
C SER A 168 22.58 18.36 -12.24
N SER A 169 23.07 18.95 -13.32
CA SER A 169 23.61 20.31 -13.30
C SER A 169 22.49 21.35 -13.49
N SER A 170 22.80 22.63 -13.31
CA SER A 170 21.86 23.75 -13.53
C SER A 170 21.34 23.86 -14.97
N THR A 171 21.95 23.18 -15.94
CA THR A 171 21.57 23.21 -17.36
C THR A 171 20.68 22.05 -17.81
N GLN A 172 20.49 21.04 -16.95
CA GLN A 172 19.75 19.82 -17.29
C GLN A 172 18.35 19.85 -16.69
N SER A 173 17.39 19.30 -17.43
CA SER A 173 15.97 19.34 -17.10
C SER A 173 15.21 18.05 -17.37
N ASP A 174 13.99 17.95 -16.81
CA ASP A 174 13.05 16.85 -16.96
C ASP A 174 12.65 16.65 -18.45
N GLY A 175 12.94 15.48 -19.00
CA GLY A 175 12.68 15.15 -20.41
C GLY A 175 13.92 15.04 -21.31
N ASN A 176 15.11 15.32 -20.79
CA ASN A 176 16.38 14.98 -21.47
C ASN A 176 17.34 14.24 -20.54
N LEU A 177 16.84 13.15 -19.94
CA LEU A 177 17.66 12.27 -19.10
C LEU A 177 18.79 11.63 -19.92
N ASP A 178 20.03 11.93 -19.54
CA ASP A 178 21.22 11.30 -20.11
C ASP A 178 21.39 9.84 -19.61
N GLU A 179 22.35 9.13 -20.20
CA GLU A 179 22.68 7.75 -19.78
C GLU A 179 23.17 7.68 -18.33
N HIS A 180 23.77 8.75 -17.81
CA HIS A 180 24.26 8.81 -16.43
C HIS A 180 23.09 8.84 -15.43
N MET A 181 22.04 9.61 -15.68
CA MET A 181 20.83 9.68 -14.86
C MET A 181 20.00 8.39 -14.91
N LYS A 182 20.07 7.66 -16.03
CA LYS A 182 19.39 6.35 -16.17
C LYS A 182 20.15 5.21 -15.51
N LYS A 183 21.46 5.39 -15.27
CA LYS A 183 22.31 4.40 -14.61
C LYS A 183 21.81 4.13 -13.17
N PRO A 184 21.80 2.86 -12.71
CA PRO A 184 21.46 2.54 -11.33
C PRO A 184 22.34 3.28 -10.32
N LYS A 185 21.71 3.96 -9.37
CA LYS A 185 22.35 4.65 -8.23
C LYS A 185 21.60 4.30 -6.95
N LEU A 186 22.28 4.42 -5.82
CA LEU A 186 21.76 4.04 -4.52
C LEU A 186 22.07 5.10 -3.47
N ILE A 187 21.02 5.52 -2.78
CA ILE A 187 21.12 6.38 -1.60
C ILE A 187 20.61 5.59 -0.39
N VAL A 188 21.39 5.57 0.68
CA VAL A 188 21.04 4.94 1.95
C VAL A 188 20.89 6.02 3.01
N GLY A 189 19.78 5.99 3.75
CA GLY A 189 19.52 6.92 4.85
C GLY A 189 18.88 6.21 6.04
N HIS A 190 18.76 6.93 7.15
CA HIS A 190 17.94 6.53 8.28
C HIS A 190 16.66 7.38 8.27
N ASN A 191 15.52 6.78 7.94
CA ASN A 191 14.31 7.51 7.53
C ASN A 191 14.46 8.24 6.19
N VAL A 192 14.99 7.52 5.20
CA VAL A 192 15.35 8.04 3.85
C VAL A 192 14.20 8.74 3.11
N SER A 193 12.94 8.51 3.48
CA SER A 193 11.79 9.17 2.84
C SER A 193 11.74 10.67 3.18
N TYR A 194 12.23 11.05 4.37
CA TYR A 194 12.45 12.44 4.74
C TYR A 194 13.54 13.04 3.86
N ASP A 195 14.68 12.37 3.74
CA ASP A 195 15.83 12.87 2.97
C ASP A 195 15.51 12.99 1.48
N ARG A 196 14.84 11.97 0.93
CA ARG A 196 14.41 11.88 -0.47
C ARG A 196 13.54 13.07 -0.88
N ALA A 197 12.68 13.57 0.00
CA ALA A 197 11.83 14.73 -0.30
C ALA A 197 12.63 16.03 -0.51
N ARG A 198 13.95 16.04 -0.26
CA ARG A 198 14.82 17.21 -0.45
C ARG A 198 15.71 17.08 -1.69
N ILE A 199 15.55 16.00 -2.46
CA ILE A 199 16.34 15.75 -3.67
C ILE A 199 15.57 16.28 -4.88
N LYS A 200 16.23 17.11 -5.69
CA LYS A 200 15.64 17.82 -6.84
C LYS A 200 15.01 16.85 -7.85
N GLU A 201 15.79 15.89 -8.33
CA GLU A 201 15.43 15.02 -9.46
C GLU A 201 14.31 14.02 -9.12
N GLN A 202 13.93 13.90 -7.85
CA GLN A 202 12.83 13.03 -7.43
C GLN A 202 11.46 13.60 -7.82
N TYR A 203 11.37 14.91 -8.04
CA TYR A 203 10.17 15.63 -8.42
C TYR A 203 9.95 15.71 -9.94
N TRP A 204 10.95 15.37 -10.74
CA TRP A 204 10.83 15.22 -12.18
C TRP A 204 9.84 14.11 -12.54
N LEU A 205 9.13 14.26 -13.66
CA LEU A 205 8.15 13.33 -14.24
C LEU A 205 8.83 12.09 -14.84
N GLU A 206 9.98 12.25 -15.49
CA GLU A 206 10.81 11.12 -15.90
C GLU A 206 11.61 10.59 -14.71
N ARG A 207 11.67 9.26 -14.58
CA ARG A 207 12.29 8.58 -13.42
C ARG A 207 13.79 8.37 -13.65
N THR A 208 14.62 8.75 -12.68
CA THR A 208 16.04 8.40 -12.67
C THR A 208 16.32 6.95 -12.23
N GLY A 209 17.56 6.52 -12.42
CA GLY A 209 18.06 5.22 -11.96
C GLY A 209 18.24 5.11 -10.44
N THR A 210 18.03 6.19 -9.69
CA THR A 210 18.25 6.21 -8.23
C THR A 210 17.20 5.45 -7.44
N ARG A 211 17.64 4.64 -6.48
CA ARG A 211 16.79 3.95 -5.49
C ARG A 211 17.28 4.22 -4.08
N PHE A 212 16.41 3.92 -3.12
CA PHE A 212 16.63 4.27 -1.73
C PHE A 212 16.55 3.05 -0.83
N ILE A 213 17.48 2.93 0.12
CA ILE A 213 17.40 1.96 1.21
C ILE A 213 17.23 2.72 2.52
N ASP A 214 16.19 2.35 3.26
CA ASP A 214 15.90 2.89 4.58
C ASP A 214 16.31 1.90 5.68
N THR A 215 17.34 2.27 6.44
CA THR A 215 17.80 1.46 7.57
C THR A 215 16.76 1.35 8.68
N MET A 216 15.89 2.36 8.84
CA MET A 216 14.78 2.30 9.80
C MET A 216 13.76 1.24 9.39
N SER A 217 13.29 1.26 8.14
CA SER A 217 12.36 0.24 7.60
C SER A 217 12.93 -1.18 7.73
N MET A 218 14.23 -1.37 7.43
CA MET A 218 14.89 -2.67 7.62
C MET A 218 14.91 -3.09 9.09
N HIS A 219 15.20 -2.16 10.01
CA HIS A 219 15.20 -2.44 11.44
C HIS A 219 13.81 -2.83 11.93
N VAL A 220 12.75 -2.12 11.51
CA VAL A 220 11.37 -2.41 11.91
C VAL A 220 10.96 -3.84 11.50
N CYS A 221 11.38 -4.31 10.31
CA CYS A 221 11.14 -5.68 9.86
C CYS A 221 11.88 -6.73 10.70
N VAL A 222 13.15 -6.49 11.01
CA VAL A 222 14.05 -7.47 11.63
C VAL A 222 13.89 -7.51 13.15
N SER A 223 13.79 -6.35 13.78
CA SER A 223 13.84 -6.16 15.23
C SER A 223 12.85 -5.10 15.71
N GLY A 224 11.77 -4.84 14.98
CA GLY A 224 10.75 -3.88 15.41
C GLY A 224 9.92 -4.37 16.59
N LEU A 225 9.16 -3.44 17.18
CA LEU A 225 8.33 -3.64 18.38
C LEU A 225 6.84 -3.41 18.13
N THR A 226 6.01 -4.12 18.90
CA THR A 226 4.55 -3.88 18.95
C THR A 226 4.22 -2.58 19.69
N SER A 227 3.01 -2.04 19.49
CA SER A 227 2.53 -0.87 20.23
C SER A 227 2.55 -1.08 21.75
N TYR A 228 2.26 -2.30 22.20
CA TYR A 228 2.34 -2.66 23.61
C TYR A 228 3.78 -2.63 24.12
N GLN A 229 4.71 -3.33 23.45
CA GLN A 229 6.13 -3.36 23.83
C GLN A 229 6.76 -1.94 23.80
N ARG A 230 6.37 -1.11 22.82
CA ARG A 230 6.78 0.31 22.78
C ARG A 230 6.29 1.09 23.99
N ALA A 231 5.04 0.85 24.42
CA ALA A 231 4.50 1.51 25.61
C ALA A 231 5.23 1.04 26.89
N VAL A 232 5.57 -0.25 26.98
CA VAL A 232 6.37 -0.80 28.09
C VAL A 232 7.74 -0.10 28.16
N LEU A 233 8.50 -0.06 27.06
CA LEU A 233 9.80 0.62 27.02
C LEU A 233 9.71 2.12 27.36
N LYS A 234 8.69 2.82 26.87
CA LYS A 234 8.47 4.24 27.18
C LYS A 234 8.09 4.49 28.65
N SER A 235 7.45 3.52 29.29
CA SER A 235 7.03 3.65 30.69
C SER A 235 8.17 3.48 31.69
N GLY A 236 9.32 2.94 31.26
CA GLY A 236 10.47 2.66 32.13
C GLY A 236 10.21 1.58 33.19
N LYS A 237 9.11 0.83 33.10
CA LYS A 237 8.81 -0.28 34.03
C LYS A 237 9.68 -1.49 33.68
N GLU A 238 10.41 -1.98 34.67
CA GLU A 238 11.21 -3.20 34.59
C GLU A 238 10.38 -4.40 35.06
N ASP A 239 9.76 -5.10 34.11
CA ASP A 239 9.26 -6.47 34.32
C ASP A 239 10.35 -7.46 33.85
N GLU A 240 10.80 -8.36 34.73
CA GLU A 240 11.83 -9.38 34.43
C GLU A 240 11.41 -10.31 33.27
N GLU A 241 10.10 -10.55 33.09
CA GLU A 241 9.57 -11.36 31.98
C GLU A 241 9.76 -10.71 30.60
N ASP A 242 9.99 -9.40 30.53
CA ASP A 242 10.12 -8.66 29.27
C ASP A 242 11.58 -8.44 28.84
N ASP A 243 12.56 -8.78 29.68
CA ASP A 243 13.98 -8.52 29.42
C ASP A 243 14.56 -9.28 28.22
N TRP A 244 13.99 -10.44 27.90
CA TRP A 244 14.48 -11.27 26.80
C TRP A 244 14.35 -10.57 25.43
N TRP A 245 13.25 -9.84 25.17
CA TRP A 245 13.05 -9.17 23.89
C TRP A 245 13.70 -7.79 23.86
N LYS A 246 13.86 -7.12 25.02
CA LYS A 246 14.60 -5.85 25.16
C LYS A 246 16.06 -5.96 24.68
N SER A 247 16.68 -7.13 24.84
CA SER A 247 18.05 -7.39 24.36
C SER A 247 18.19 -7.50 22.83
N SER A 248 17.08 -7.73 22.11
CA SER A 248 17.08 -8.09 20.68
C SER A 248 16.38 -7.05 19.79
N SER A 249 15.88 -5.97 20.39
CA SER A 249 14.97 -5.01 19.77
C SER A 249 15.13 -3.63 20.38
N SER A 250 14.71 -2.59 19.66
CA SER A 250 14.82 -1.20 20.10
C SER A 250 13.69 -0.34 19.53
N LEU A 251 13.62 0.92 19.98
CA LEU A 251 12.84 1.94 19.29
C LEU A 251 13.49 2.28 17.94
N ASN A 252 12.75 3.02 17.11
CA ASN A 252 13.11 3.24 15.70
C ASN A 252 14.17 4.33 15.48
N SER A 253 14.49 5.17 16.47
CA SER A 253 15.43 6.29 16.29
C SER A 253 16.85 5.79 16.05
N LEU A 254 17.61 6.51 15.21
CA LEU A 254 18.99 6.15 14.83
C LEU A 254 19.86 5.82 16.04
N ASP A 255 19.82 6.63 17.09
CA ASP A 255 20.54 6.43 18.34
C ASP A 255 20.26 5.05 18.98
N GLU A 256 19.00 4.65 19.06
CA GLU A 256 18.57 3.38 19.66
C GLU A 256 18.91 2.19 18.76
N VAL A 257 18.76 2.34 17.44
CA VAL A 257 19.10 1.31 16.46
C VAL A 257 20.61 1.10 16.38
N HIS A 258 21.39 2.18 16.44
CA HIS A 258 22.85 2.15 16.47
C HIS A 258 23.36 1.49 17.75
N LYS A 259 22.78 1.80 18.92
CA LYS A 259 23.08 1.08 20.18
C LYS A 259 22.83 -0.42 20.06
N LEU A 260 21.69 -0.82 19.50
CA LEU A 260 21.31 -2.23 19.36
C LEU A 260 22.28 -3.03 18.51
N TYR A 261 22.69 -2.50 17.34
CA TYR A 261 23.49 -3.25 16.38
C TYR A 261 25.00 -3.01 16.49
N CYS A 262 25.42 -1.86 17.01
CA CYS A 262 26.83 -1.44 17.01
C CYS A 262 27.41 -1.27 18.42
N GLY A 263 26.59 -1.32 19.48
CA GLY A 263 27.05 -1.17 20.87
C GLY A 263 27.68 0.20 21.20
N GLY A 264 27.41 1.23 20.38
CA GLY A 264 28.08 2.52 20.43
C GLY A 264 27.60 3.46 21.55
N LYS A 265 28.38 4.55 21.78
CA LYS A 265 27.97 5.68 22.63
C LYS A 265 26.70 6.34 22.07
N SER A 266 25.86 6.86 22.96
CA SER A 266 24.67 7.63 22.56
C SER A 266 25.03 8.82 21.67
N LEU A 267 24.29 9.01 20.59
CA LEU A 267 24.40 10.18 19.71
C LEU A 267 23.94 11.43 20.47
N SER A 268 24.61 12.57 20.24
CA SER A 268 24.37 13.81 20.99
C SER A 268 23.05 14.46 20.57
N LYS A 269 22.06 14.49 21.47
CA LYS A 269 20.75 15.12 21.20
C LYS A 269 20.78 16.65 21.14
N LYS A 270 21.77 17.30 21.77
CA LYS A 270 21.79 18.77 21.96
C LYS A 270 21.91 19.55 20.66
N THR A 271 22.60 19.02 19.66
CA THR A 271 22.82 19.71 18.38
C THR A 271 21.62 19.60 17.45
N ARG A 272 20.76 18.60 17.62
CA ARG A 272 19.51 18.48 16.86
C ARG A 272 18.53 19.62 17.18
N ASP A 273 18.47 20.03 18.44
CA ASP A 273 17.56 21.08 18.88
C ASP A 273 17.91 22.43 18.22
N LEU A 274 19.16 22.61 17.75
CA LEU A 274 19.59 23.76 16.95
C LEU A 274 18.80 23.90 15.64
N PHE A 275 18.50 22.79 14.95
CA PHE A 275 17.74 22.81 13.69
C PHE A 275 16.22 22.91 13.91
N VAL A 276 15.74 22.47 15.09
CA VAL A 276 14.32 22.46 15.42
C VAL A 276 13.86 23.81 15.98
N GLU A 277 14.63 24.39 16.90
CA GLU A 277 14.26 25.59 17.65
C GLU A 277 15.13 26.80 17.31
N GLY A 278 16.33 26.60 16.75
CA GLY A 278 17.28 27.66 16.43
C GLY A 278 17.00 28.36 15.10
N THR A 279 17.74 29.46 14.88
CA THR A 279 17.71 30.27 13.65
C THR A 279 18.84 29.86 12.68
N LEU A 280 18.82 30.36 11.44
CA LEU A 280 19.95 30.16 10.52
C LEU A 280 21.25 30.74 11.05
N ASP A 281 21.19 31.86 11.76
CA ASP A 281 22.37 32.48 12.34
C ASP A 281 22.99 31.60 13.42
N ASP A 282 22.16 30.92 14.22
CA ASP A 282 22.64 29.95 15.21
C ASP A 282 23.33 28.76 14.52
N VAL A 283 22.71 28.20 13.48
CA VAL A 283 23.30 27.13 12.65
C VAL A 283 24.62 27.58 12.02
N ARG A 284 24.70 28.83 11.58
CA ARG A 284 25.90 29.42 10.99
C ARG A 284 27.02 29.61 12.01
N ASN A 285 26.69 30.10 13.20
CA ASN A 285 27.63 30.31 14.29
C ASN A 285 28.22 28.97 14.79
N GLU A 286 27.42 27.91 14.80
CA GLU A 286 27.84 26.55 15.17
C GLU A 286 28.10 25.64 13.96
N PHE A 287 28.37 26.18 12.76
CA PHE A 287 28.43 25.43 11.50
C PHE A 287 29.30 24.16 11.54
N GLN A 288 30.50 24.23 12.14
CA GLN A 288 31.37 23.05 12.26
C GLN A 288 30.79 21.98 13.20
N GLY A 289 30.09 22.39 14.25
CA GLY A 289 29.39 21.47 15.16
C GLY A 289 28.19 20.82 14.47
N ALA A 290 27.41 21.61 13.73
CA ALA A 290 26.28 21.15 12.93
C ALA A 290 26.70 20.15 11.85
N MET A 291 27.76 20.43 11.09
CA MET A 291 28.28 19.50 10.07
C MET A 291 28.84 18.21 10.68
N ARG A 292 29.51 18.30 11.84
CA ARG A 292 29.99 17.10 12.56
C ARG A 292 28.83 16.22 13.01
N TYR A 293 27.78 16.83 13.56
CA TYR A 293 26.55 16.13 13.94
C TYR A 293 25.95 15.37 12.73
N CYS A 294 25.77 16.05 11.58
CA CYS A 294 25.27 15.40 10.36
C CYS A 294 26.18 14.24 9.92
N SER A 295 27.51 14.46 9.94
CA SER A 295 28.46 13.42 9.54
C SER A 295 28.48 12.24 10.50
N ASP A 296 28.28 12.46 11.80
CA ASP A 296 28.21 11.40 12.81
C ASP A 296 26.95 10.54 12.60
N ASP A 297 25.82 11.15 12.24
CA ASP A 297 24.58 10.45 11.89
C ASP A 297 24.73 9.62 10.59
N VAL A 298 25.46 10.13 9.59
CA VAL A 298 25.84 9.37 8.39
C VAL A 298 26.74 8.17 8.74
N VAL A 299 27.74 8.35 9.61
CA VAL A 299 28.59 7.23 10.09
C VAL A 299 27.77 6.21 10.87
N ALA A 300 26.89 6.66 11.76
CA ALA A 300 26.01 5.77 12.52
C ALA A 300 25.09 4.97 11.59
N THR A 301 24.52 5.61 10.56
CA THR A 301 23.68 4.98 9.55
C THR A 301 24.46 3.93 8.75
N TYR A 302 25.69 4.23 8.35
CA TYR A 302 26.59 3.26 7.71
C TYR A 302 26.86 2.05 8.61
N ASN A 303 27.21 2.27 9.87
CA ASN A 303 27.51 1.20 10.83
C ASN A 303 26.27 0.30 11.07
N VAL A 304 25.09 0.91 11.16
CA VAL A 304 23.82 0.18 11.23
C VAL A 304 23.64 -0.65 9.95
N LEU A 305 23.79 -0.07 8.76
CA LEU A 305 23.64 -0.79 7.50
C LEU A 305 24.59 -1.99 7.41
N LYS A 306 25.86 -1.82 7.81
CA LYS A 306 26.89 -2.87 7.78
C LYS A 306 26.50 -4.11 8.58
N ASN A 307 25.87 -3.93 9.74
CA ASN A 307 25.42 -5.02 10.61
C ASN A 307 24.01 -5.53 10.23
N LEU A 308 23.12 -4.64 9.79
CA LEU A 308 21.71 -4.92 9.55
C LEU A 308 21.44 -5.54 8.17
N PHE A 309 22.17 -5.14 7.13
CA PHE A 309 21.93 -5.60 5.76
C PHE A 309 22.15 -7.12 5.58
N PRO A 310 23.24 -7.72 6.08
CA PRO A 310 23.40 -9.19 6.03
C PRO A 310 22.28 -9.92 6.79
N LEU A 311 21.94 -9.43 7.98
CA LEU A 311 20.86 -10.00 8.81
C LEU A 311 19.49 -9.90 8.12
N PHE A 312 19.23 -8.79 7.42
CA PHE A 312 18.02 -8.63 6.63
C PHE A 312 17.96 -9.66 5.49
N LEU A 313 19.06 -9.87 4.74
CA LEU A 313 19.09 -10.85 3.66
C LEU A 313 18.93 -12.30 4.18
N GLU A 314 19.47 -12.63 5.36
CA GLU A 314 19.25 -13.93 5.99
C GLU A 314 17.76 -14.15 6.33
N ARG A 315 17.12 -13.13 6.90
CA ARG A 315 15.72 -13.22 7.37
C ARG A 315 14.69 -13.06 6.26
N PHE A 316 15.07 -12.43 5.15
CA PHE A 316 14.25 -12.21 3.95
C PHE A 316 15.01 -12.73 2.71
N PRO A 317 15.11 -14.07 2.55
CA PRO A 317 15.99 -14.67 1.55
C PRO A 317 15.49 -14.51 0.11
N HIS A 318 14.22 -14.16 -0.10
CA HIS A 318 13.67 -14.02 -1.44
C HIS A 318 13.94 -12.62 -2.01
N PRO A 319 14.55 -12.49 -3.21
CA PRO A 319 14.98 -11.18 -3.75
C PRO A 319 13.81 -10.23 -4.03
N VAL A 320 12.60 -10.76 -4.26
CA VAL A 320 11.37 -9.96 -4.46
C VAL A 320 11.09 -9.04 -3.28
N THR A 321 11.42 -9.43 -2.03
CA THR A 321 11.17 -8.56 -0.88
C THR A 321 11.97 -7.26 -0.98
N LEU A 322 13.28 -7.35 -1.24
CA LEU A 322 14.11 -6.17 -1.43
C LEU A 322 13.71 -5.39 -2.69
N ALA A 323 13.39 -6.09 -3.78
CA ALA A 323 12.94 -5.47 -5.03
C ALA A 323 11.66 -4.63 -4.84
N GLY A 324 10.68 -5.19 -4.14
CA GLY A 324 9.43 -4.50 -3.82
C GLY A 324 9.66 -3.30 -2.90
N MET A 325 10.54 -3.43 -1.90
CA MET A 325 10.91 -2.31 -1.03
C MET A 325 11.56 -1.14 -1.80
N LEU A 326 12.47 -1.42 -2.73
CA LEU A 326 13.10 -0.42 -3.60
C LEU A 326 12.09 0.27 -4.54
N GLU A 327 11.02 -0.43 -4.94
CA GLU A 327 9.98 0.17 -5.78
C GLU A 327 9.03 1.05 -4.94
N LEU A 328 8.61 0.57 -3.78
CA LEU A 328 7.77 1.32 -2.83
C LEU A 328 8.42 2.65 -2.40
N SER A 329 9.74 2.68 -2.26
CA SER A 329 10.48 3.90 -1.90
C SER A 329 10.44 4.99 -2.97
N THR A 330 9.93 4.71 -4.16
CA THR A 330 9.89 5.64 -5.31
C THR A 330 8.52 6.24 -5.59
N ALA A 331 7.59 6.17 -4.62
CA ALA A 331 6.28 6.79 -4.69
C ALA A 331 6.33 8.25 -5.16
N TYR A 332 5.35 8.65 -5.98
CA TYR A 332 5.31 9.93 -6.68
C TYR A 332 3.86 10.36 -6.93
N LEU A 333 3.50 11.59 -6.57
CA LEU A 333 2.15 12.11 -6.72
C LEU A 333 2.17 13.39 -7.57
N PRO A 334 1.74 13.34 -8.84
CA PRO A 334 1.64 14.55 -9.66
C PRO A 334 0.48 15.43 -9.20
N VAL A 335 0.72 16.75 -9.19
CA VAL A 335 -0.28 17.77 -8.87
C VAL A 335 -0.19 18.93 -9.87
N ASN A 336 -1.23 19.75 -9.91
CA ASN A 336 -1.27 20.96 -10.72
C ASN A 336 -1.90 22.11 -9.91
N SER A 337 -2.11 23.26 -10.54
CA SER A 337 -2.71 24.45 -9.91
C SER A 337 -4.04 24.20 -9.18
N ASN A 338 -4.76 23.10 -9.47
CA ASN A 338 -5.96 22.71 -8.73
C ASN A 338 -5.68 22.39 -7.25
N TRP A 339 -4.46 22.02 -6.88
CA TRP A 339 -4.08 21.80 -5.48
C TRP A 339 -4.33 23.05 -4.62
N ASN A 340 -3.88 24.21 -5.08
CA ASN A 340 -4.07 25.49 -4.37
C ASN A 340 -5.55 25.88 -4.34
N ARG A 341 -6.28 25.63 -5.44
CA ARG A 341 -7.72 25.85 -5.51
C ARG A 341 -8.48 24.96 -4.52
N TYR A 342 -8.10 23.70 -4.38
CA TYR A 342 -8.69 22.77 -3.43
C TYR A 342 -8.46 23.20 -1.98
N ILE A 343 -7.23 23.62 -1.65
CA ILE A 343 -6.93 24.13 -0.30
C ILE A 343 -7.79 25.35 -0.02
N ALA A 344 -7.83 26.32 -0.93
CA ALA A 344 -8.61 27.54 -0.75
C ALA A 344 -10.11 27.26 -0.60
N ASN A 345 -10.69 26.42 -1.47
CA ASN A 345 -12.10 26.06 -1.41
C ASN A 345 -12.46 25.26 -0.15
N SER A 346 -11.58 24.34 0.27
CA SER A 346 -11.78 23.55 1.48
C SER A 346 -11.69 24.40 2.73
N GLU A 347 -10.76 25.35 2.76
CA GLU A 347 -10.63 26.29 3.88
C GLU A 347 -11.80 27.26 3.93
N GLN A 348 -12.24 27.82 2.79
CA GLN A 348 -13.42 28.67 2.74
C GLN A 348 -14.67 27.93 3.22
N ALA A 349 -14.92 26.72 2.71
CA ALA A 349 -16.05 25.90 3.15
C ALA A 349 -15.98 25.54 4.64
N TYR A 350 -14.76 25.35 5.16
CA TYR A 350 -14.55 25.14 6.60
C TYR A 350 -14.90 26.40 7.41
N GLU A 351 -14.38 27.56 7.01
CA GLU A 351 -14.62 28.84 7.68
C GLU A 351 -16.10 29.22 7.65
N ASP A 352 -16.77 29.09 6.50
CA ASP A 352 -18.20 29.40 6.35
C ASP A 352 -19.06 28.56 7.32
N LEU A 353 -18.83 27.25 7.33
CA LEU A 353 -19.54 26.32 8.21
C LEU A 353 -19.17 26.51 9.69
N ASP A 354 -17.91 26.84 10.01
CA ASP A 354 -17.50 27.12 11.39
C ASP A 354 -18.17 28.40 11.90
N ILE A 355 -18.21 29.46 11.08
CA ILE A 355 -18.88 30.72 11.37
C ILE A 355 -20.39 30.49 11.55
N GLU A 356 -21.03 29.76 10.64
CA GLU A 356 -22.46 29.41 10.76
C GLU A 356 -22.74 28.67 12.07
N GLY A 357 -21.92 27.66 12.39
CA GLY A 357 -22.00 26.91 13.63
C GLY A 357 -21.84 27.81 14.86
N ARG A 358 -20.90 28.76 14.82
CA ARG A 358 -20.69 29.74 15.91
C ARG A 358 -21.86 30.70 16.05
N ILE A 359 -22.43 31.21 14.97
CA ILE A 359 -23.59 32.11 15.00
C ILE A 359 -24.81 31.40 15.61
N LEU A 360 -25.06 30.15 15.20
CA LEU A 360 -26.16 29.35 15.76
C LEU A 360 -25.95 29.10 17.26
N LEU A 361 -24.72 28.80 17.67
CA LEU A 361 -24.36 28.64 19.09
C LEU A 361 -24.47 29.93 19.88
N ALA A 362 -24.01 31.06 19.32
CA ALA A 362 -24.09 32.38 19.93
C ALA A 362 -25.56 32.79 20.14
N ARG A 363 -26.40 32.67 19.11
CA ARG A 363 -27.84 32.94 19.23
C ARG A 363 -28.51 32.08 20.31
N ARG A 364 -28.08 30.84 20.47
CA ARG A 364 -28.57 29.95 21.53
C ARG A 364 -28.04 30.34 22.91
N ALA A 365 -26.78 30.75 23.00
CA ALA A 365 -26.21 31.30 24.21
C ALA A 365 -26.96 32.57 24.62
N ASP A 366 -27.23 33.49 23.69
CA ASP A 366 -27.99 34.72 23.93
C ASP A 366 -29.40 34.40 24.44
N GLN A 367 -30.13 33.49 23.78
CA GLN A 367 -31.45 33.03 24.23
C GLN A 367 -31.42 32.38 25.62
N ALA A 368 -30.34 31.68 25.97
CA ALA A 368 -30.15 31.07 27.29
C ALA A 368 -29.68 32.08 28.35
N CYS A 369 -28.94 33.11 27.94
CA CYS A 369 -28.31 34.13 28.79
C CYS A 369 -29.14 35.40 28.95
N GLU A 370 -30.19 35.63 28.15
CA GLU A 370 -31.28 36.56 28.51
C GLU A 370 -31.90 36.24 29.89
N LEU A 371 -31.55 35.09 30.47
CA LEU A 371 -31.90 34.64 31.83
C LEU A 371 -30.76 34.73 32.87
N LEU A 372 -29.52 35.15 32.55
CA LEU A 372 -28.39 35.19 33.52
C LEU A 372 -27.42 36.39 33.31
N HIS A 373 -27.11 37.10 34.40
CA HIS A 373 -26.30 38.33 34.43
C HIS A 373 -24.80 38.15 34.08
N ASP A 374 -24.18 39.26 33.65
CA ASP A 374 -22.73 39.56 33.57
C ASP A 374 -21.94 39.24 32.28
N GLU A 375 -22.56 39.08 31.11
CA GLU A 375 -21.94 39.21 29.76
C GLU A 375 -20.61 38.47 29.45
N LYS A 376 -20.10 37.59 30.32
CA LYS A 376 -18.78 36.92 30.23
C LYS A 376 -18.66 35.88 29.11
N TYR A 377 -19.72 35.60 28.37
CA TYR A 377 -19.71 34.63 27.26
C TYR A 377 -19.24 35.22 25.93
N LYS A 378 -19.04 36.56 25.85
CA LYS A 378 -18.69 37.29 24.62
C LYS A 378 -17.27 37.03 24.07
N GLU A 379 -16.44 36.21 24.74
CA GLU A 379 -15.01 36.07 24.42
C GLU A 379 -14.59 34.75 23.75
N ASP A 380 -15.50 34.04 23.06
CA ASP A 380 -15.29 32.90 22.11
C ASP A 380 -16.13 31.67 22.47
N LEU A 381 -17.31 31.52 21.83
CA LEU A 381 -18.12 30.30 21.90
C LEU A 381 -17.72 29.32 20.80
N CYS A 382 -17.34 28.10 21.17
CA CYS A 382 -17.02 27.04 20.20
C CYS A 382 -17.58 25.66 20.64
N THR A 383 -17.66 24.73 19.68
CA THR A 383 -18.17 23.36 19.91
C THR A 383 -17.33 22.54 20.91
N SER A 384 -16.11 22.97 21.25
CA SER A 384 -15.26 22.30 22.22
C SER A 384 -15.42 22.78 23.67
N MET A 385 -16.18 23.86 23.90
CA MET A 385 -16.45 24.35 25.25
C MET A 385 -17.37 23.41 26.04
N ARG A 386 -17.18 23.36 27.36
CA ARG A 386 -18.00 22.55 28.27
C ARG A 386 -19.45 23.03 28.39
N ILE A 387 -19.75 24.27 28.01
CA ILE A 387 -21.12 24.79 28.08
C ILE A 387 -21.95 24.38 26.86
N THR A 388 -21.30 24.12 25.73
CA THR A 388 -21.94 23.85 24.43
C THR A 388 -22.92 22.67 24.46
N PRO A 389 -22.61 21.51 25.05
CA PRO A 389 -23.59 20.42 25.15
C PRO A 389 -24.84 20.78 25.96
N LYS A 390 -24.74 21.70 26.94
CA LYS A 390 -25.88 22.19 27.71
C LYS A 390 -26.71 23.20 26.91
N LEU A 391 -26.05 24.11 26.18
CA LEU A 391 -26.73 25.07 25.29
C LEU A 391 -27.53 24.38 24.18
N LEU A 392 -27.01 23.26 23.67
CA LEU A 392 -27.68 22.45 22.66
C LEU A 392 -28.74 21.50 23.22
N ALA A 393 -28.96 21.52 24.55
CA ALA A 393 -29.87 20.63 25.26
C ALA A 393 -29.69 19.15 24.85
N LEU A 394 -28.45 18.69 24.78
CA LEU A 394 -28.14 17.35 24.32
C LEU A 394 -28.65 16.30 25.30
N THR A 395 -29.22 15.23 24.75
CA THR A 395 -29.73 14.07 25.49
C THR A 395 -29.03 12.79 25.04
N TRP A 396 -28.76 11.90 25.99
CA TRP A 396 -28.29 10.54 25.75
C TRP A 396 -29.42 9.57 26.04
N GLU A 397 -29.87 8.83 25.03
CA GLU A 397 -31.02 7.91 25.11
C GLU A 397 -32.29 8.60 25.67
N GLY A 398 -32.46 9.90 25.37
CA GLY A 398 -33.58 10.71 25.84
C GLY A 398 -33.39 11.33 27.23
N TYR A 399 -32.29 11.07 27.94
CA TYR A 399 -31.96 11.68 29.23
C TYR A 399 -30.99 12.86 29.06
N PRO A 400 -31.16 13.98 29.79
CA PRO A 400 -30.33 15.17 29.59
C PRO A 400 -28.89 14.97 30.06
N LEU A 401 -27.94 15.45 29.25
CA LEU A 401 -26.53 15.42 29.60
C LEU A 401 -26.20 16.38 30.75
N HIS A 402 -25.33 15.92 31.65
CA HIS A 402 -24.80 16.70 32.77
C HIS A 402 -23.30 16.45 32.94
N PHE A 403 -22.59 17.45 33.45
CA PHE A 403 -21.15 17.36 33.67
C PHE A 403 -20.85 17.43 35.16
N VAL A 404 -20.09 16.47 35.66
CA VAL A 404 -19.65 16.41 37.07
C VAL A 404 -18.12 16.47 37.10
N ASN A 405 -17.57 17.40 37.90
CA ASN A 405 -16.13 17.52 38.10
C ASN A 405 -15.52 16.20 38.62
N GLY A 406 -14.45 15.72 37.99
CA GLY A 406 -13.79 14.46 38.34
C GLY A 406 -14.42 13.19 37.77
N LYS A 407 -15.69 13.22 37.32
CA LYS A 407 -16.39 12.08 36.67
C LYS A 407 -16.63 12.28 35.17
N GLY A 408 -16.56 13.52 34.69
CA GLY A 408 -16.75 13.89 33.28
C GLY A 408 -18.22 14.04 32.90
N TRP A 409 -18.52 13.87 31.61
CA TRP A 409 -19.87 13.91 31.08
C TRP A 409 -20.64 12.60 31.34
N GLY A 410 -21.90 12.77 31.73
CA GLY A 410 -22.89 11.73 31.94
C GLY A 410 -24.28 12.26 31.62
N PHE A 411 -25.32 11.55 32.05
CA PHE A 411 -26.71 11.97 31.95
C PHE A 411 -27.46 11.71 33.25
N LEU A 412 -28.59 12.39 33.45
CA LEU A 412 -29.39 12.33 34.66
C LEU A 412 -30.61 11.44 34.47
N VAL A 413 -30.78 10.47 35.37
CA VAL A 413 -31.98 9.62 35.43
C VAL A 413 -32.73 9.93 36.73
N PRO A 414 -33.95 10.49 36.68
CA PRO A 414 -34.72 10.80 37.88
C PRO A 414 -35.22 9.51 38.56
N PHE A 415 -35.22 9.50 39.89
CA PHE A 415 -35.79 8.42 40.72
C PHE A 415 -36.78 8.90 41.80
N SER A 416 -36.89 10.21 42.02
CA SER A 416 -37.83 10.84 42.97
C SER A 416 -38.77 11.82 42.25
N ASP A 417 -40.03 11.88 42.67
CA ASP A 417 -41.07 12.83 42.23
C ASP A 417 -41.39 13.93 43.25
N GLU A 418 -40.61 14.06 44.33
CA GLU A 418 -40.87 15.03 45.39
C GLU A 418 -40.53 16.47 44.95
N ILE A 419 -41.49 17.19 44.36
CA ILE A 419 -41.27 18.53 43.79
C ILE A 419 -41.15 19.65 44.88
N ASP A 420 -41.58 19.39 46.11
CA ASP A 420 -41.69 20.40 47.19
C ASP A 420 -40.39 20.67 47.98
N VAL A 421 -39.30 19.98 47.67
CA VAL A 421 -37.98 20.23 48.30
C VAL A 421 -37.21 21.28 47.49
N SER A 422 -36.71 22.33 48.15
CA SER A 422 -35.87 23.35 47.49
C SER A 422 -34.55 22.74 47.02
N ARG A 423 -34.45 22.50 45.71
CA ARG A 423 -33.30 21.91 45.01
C ARG A 423 -32.77 22.88 43.95
N ASN A 424 -31.48 22.85 43.62
CA ASN A 424 -30.95 23.68 42.52
C ASN A 424 -31.31 23.08 41.16
N LEU A 425 -31.60 21.77 41.10
CA LEU A 425 -32.02 21.09 39.90
C LEU A 425 -33.54 21.24 39.69
N PRO A 426 -34.01 21.75 38.53
CA PRO A 426 -35.44 21.96 38.27
C PRO A 426 -36.17 20.63 37.98
N LEU A 427 -36.44 19.86 39.03
CA LEU A 427 -36.99 18.50 38.97
C LEU A 427 -38.34 18.43 38.22
N LYS A 428 -39.18 19.46 38.34
CA LYS A 428 -40.44 19.57 37.60
C LYS A 428 -40.25 19.57 36.07
N LYS A 429 -39.28 20.35 35.56
CA LYS A 429 -38.95 20.40 34.13
C LYS A 429 -38.26 19.12 33.64
N LEU A 430 -37.54 18.44 34.54
CA LEU A 430 -36.89 17.16 34.25
C LEU A 430 -37.91 16.02 34.11
N LEU A 431 -38.89 15.95 35.03
CA LEU A 431 -39.97 14.95 35.02
C LEU A 431 -40.95 15.13 33.85
N GLU A 432 -41.14 16.37 33.37
CA GLU A 432 -41.91 16.66 32.14
C GLU A 432 -41.25 16.08 30.88
N LYS A 433 -39.91 16.07 30.82
CA LYS A 433 -39.14 15.52 29.67
C LYS A 433 -38.82 14.02 29.82
N CYS A 434 -38.63 13.54 31.05
CA CYS A 434 -38.27 12.17 31.37
C CYS A 434 -39.19 11.65 32.50
N PRO A 435 -40.40 11.14 32.19
CA PRO A 435 -41.30 10.63 33.22
C PRO A 435 -40.73 9.40 33.92
N LEU A 436 -41.02 9.26 35.21
CA LEU A 436 -40.64 8.07 36.00
C LEU A 436 -41.27 6.81 35.40
N LEU A 437 -40.49 5.74 35.27
CA LEU A 437 -40.99 4.43 34.86
C LEU A 437 -41.83 3.83 36.00
N VAL A 438 -43.13 4.15 36.04
CA VAL A 438 -44.06 3.57 37.01
C VAL A 438 -44.42 2.14 36.58
N ASN A 439 -43.96 1.14 37.32
CA ASN A 439 -44.52 -0.21 37.25
C ASN A 439 -45.97 -0.19 37.78
N LYS A 440 -46.97 0.03 36.91
CA LYS A 440 -48.37 -0.16 37.31
C LYS A 440 -48.69 -1.66 37.44
N PRO A 441 -49.22 -2.13 38.58
CA PRO A 441 -49.81 -3.46 38.66
C PRO A 441 -51.16 -3.45 37.95
N LEU A 442 -51.35 -4.35 36.98
CA LEU A 442 -52.61 -4.55 36.26
C LEU A 442 -53.70 -5.07 37.22
N GLN A 443 -54.70 -4.23 37.51
CA GLN A 443 -56.02 -4.62 37.98
C GLN A 443 -57.06 -4.05 37.02
N GLY A 444 -57.92 -4.89 36.45
CA GLY A 444 -59.08 -4.46 35.67
C GLY A 444 -59.55 -5.47 34.63
N SER A 445 -60.81 -5.90 34.75
CA SER A 445 -61.50 -6.97 34.04
C SER A 445 -61.67 -6.77 32.53
N GLY A 446 -61.65 -7.89 31.79
CA GLY A 446 -61.87 -7.93 30.36
C GLY A 446 -63.31 -7.63 29.95
N ALA A 447 -63.47 -6.67 29.03
CA ALA A 447 -64.55 -6.66 28.02
C ALA A 447 -64.37 -5.54 26.95
N ASP A 448 -63.53 -4.52 27.16
CA ASP A 448 -63.42 -3.37 26.23
C ASP A 448 -62.06 -3.24 25.50
N ALA A 449 -61.29 -4.33 25.39
CA ALA A 449 -59.92 -4.28 24.84
C ALA A 449 -59.83 -4.25 23.31
N MET A 450 -60.92 -4.39 22.56
CA MET A 450 -60.84 -4.55 21.10
C MET A 450 -61.08 -3.27 20.29
N ALA A 451 -61.63 -2.21 20.89
CA ALA A 451 -61.95 -0.96 20.18
C ALA A 451 -60.86 0.12 20.26
N ASN A 452 -59.91 0.03 21.20
CA ASN A 452 -58.81 0.99 21.35
C ASN A 452 -57.49 0.55 20.69
N ILE A 453 -57.45 -0.62 20.03
CA ILE A 453 -56.22 -1.13 19.41
C ILE A 453 -55.80 -0.25 18.23
N ASN A 454 -56.72 0.27 17.42
CA ASN A 454 -56.32 1.07 16.25
C ASN A 454 -55.85 2.49 16.60
N GLN A 455 -56.32 3.07 17.72
CA GLN A 455 -55.83 4.37 18.18
C GLN A 455 -54.50 4.22 18.94
N MET A 456 -54.29 3.14 19.69
CA MET A 456 -53.00 2.83 20.33
C MET A 456 -51.94 2.31 19.35
N VAL A 457 -52.30 1.72 18.21
CA VAL A 457 -51.32 1.24 17.21
C VAL A 457 -50.68 2.39 16.42
N GLN A 458 -51.39 3.50 16.23
CA GLN A 458 -50.81 4.71 15.63
C GLN A 458 -49.84 5.41 16.60
N ASP A 459 -50.19 5.51 17.89
CA ASP A 459 -49.33 6.18 18.88
C ASP A 459 -48.16 5.30 19.39
N ASN A 460 -48.23 3.96 19.27
CA ASN A 460 -47.16 3.04 19.71
C ASN A 460 -46.16 2.63 18.62
N LEU A 461 -46.17 3.27 17.45
CA LEU A 461 -45.19 2.98 16.38
C LEU A 461 -43.77 3.50 16.69
N MET A 462 -43.56 4.20 17.81
CA MET A 462 -42.27 4.84 18.16
C MET A 462 -41.56 4.31 19.42
N ARG A 463 -42.02 3.24 20.08
CA ARG A 463 -41.26 2.62 21.18
C ARG A 463 -41.34 1.09 21.15
N LYS A 464 -40.24 0.45 20.77
CA LYS A 464 -40.00 -0.98 21.01
C LYS A 464 -39.74 -1.21 22.49
N GLU A 465 -40.66 -1.86 23.19
CA GLU A 465 -40.35 -2.55 24.44
C GLU A 465 -40.75 -4.02 24.38
N TYR A 466 -39.75 -4.86 24.61
CA TYR A 466 -39.85 -6.30 24.84
C TYR A 466 -39.00 -6.56 26.08
N TYR A 467 -39.54 -7.03 27.21
CA TYR A 467 -38.76 -7.78 28.21
C TYR A 467 -39.66 -8.57 29.18
N SER A 468 -39.35 -9.85 29.39
CA SER A 468 -39.51 -10.47 30.70
C SER A 468 -38.32 -11.37 31.04
N LYS A 469 -37.82 -11.18 32.27
CA LYS A 469 -37.00 -12.04 33.14
C LYS A 469 -35.45 -11.93 33.13
N LEU A 470 -35.00 -11.15 34.13
CA LEU A 470 -33.98 -11.41 35.19
C LEU A 470 -32.47 -11.27 34.90
N LYS A 471 -31.84 -10.24 35.52
CA LYS A 471 -31.10 -10.29 36.82
C LYS A 471 -30.94 -8.85 37.38
N LYS A 472 -30.83 -8.71 38.71
CA LYS A 472 -30.79 -7.43 39.47
C LYS A 472 -29.58 -6.56 39.06
N ASN A 473 -29.84 -5.31 38.70
CA ASN A 473 -28.87 -4.20 38.68
C ASN A 473 -29.12 -3.33 39.93
N ASP A 474 -28.06 -2.76 40.48
CA ASP A 474 -28.04 -1.92 41.71
C ASP A 474 -28.73 -0.54 41.56
N THR A 475 -29.55 -0.33 40.52
CA THR A 475 -30.38 0.87 40.27
C THR A 475 -31.88 0.61 40.46
N GLU A 476 -32.25 -0.42 41.23
CA GLU A 476 -33.63 -0.91 41.42
C GLU A 476 -34.43 -1.15 40.11
N GLY A 477 -33.75 -1.23 38.95
CA GLY A 477 -34.37 -1.42 37.65
C GLY A 477 -34.86 -0.15 36.94
N LEU A 478 -34.54 1.05 37.45
CA LEU A 478 -34.98 2.34 36.88
C LEU A 478 -34.33 2.71 35.54
N TYR A 479 -33.13 2.21 35.24
CA TYR A 479 -32.45 2.45 33.96
C TYR A 479 -31.75 1.20 33.46
N LYS A 480 -31.95 0.87 32.18
CA LYS A 480 -31.46 -0.37 31.52
C LYS A 480 -30.64 -0.11 30.25
N GLY A 481 -30.26 1.16 30.01
CA GLY A 481 -29.51 1.57 28.82
C GLY A 481 -27.99 1.51 28.97
N ALA A 482 -27.26 2.19 28.08
CA ALA A 482 -25.80 2.06 27.95
C ALA A 482 -24.94 2.84 28.95
N GLY A 483 -25.52 3.71 29.78
CA GLY A 483 -24.78 4.48 30.76
C GLY A 483 -24.18 3.65 31.89
N ILE A 484 -23.09 4.17 32.45
CA ILE A 484 -22.34 3.50 33.51
C ILE A 484 -22.65 4.18 34.85
N TRP A 485 -23.28 3.44 35.76
CA TRP A 485 -23.53 3.93 37.10
C TRP A 485 -22.20 4.13 37.84
N CYS A 486 -22.05 5.25 38.56
CA CYS A 486 -20.80 5.58 39.24
C CYS A 486 -20.98 5.97 40.71
N ASP A 487 -22.03 5.47 41.34
CA ASP A 487 -22.38 5.70 42.76
C ASP A 487 -22.43 7.19 43.09
N THR A 488 -23.08 7.98 42.24
CA THR A 488 -23.19 9.43 42.40
C THR A 488 -24.65 9.84 42.23
N GLU A 489 -25.26 10.18 43.35
CA GLU A 489 -26.61 10.75 43.41
C GLU A 489 -26.49 12.28 43.41
N ILE A 490 -27.36 12.93 42.64
CA ILE A 490 -27.43 14.39 42.61
C ILE A 490 -28.72 14.82 43.31
N GLU A 491 -28.54 15.57 44.40
CA GLU A 491 -29.60 16.23 45.20
C GLU A 491 -30.75 15.28 45.62
N ASP A 492 -30.43 14.02 45.93
CA ASP A 492 -31.35 12.95 46.37
C ASP A 492 -32.58 12.76 45.45
N CYS A 493 -32.42 13.07 44.14
CA CYS A 493 -33.51 12.97 43.17
C CYS A 493 -33.13 12.34 41.84
N CYS A 494 -31.85 12.34 41.48
CA CYS A 494 -31.36 11.82 40.20
C CYS A 494 -30.10 10.94 40.37
N TYR A 495 -30.06 9.84 39.64
CA TYR A 495 -28.85 9.07 39.41
C TYR A 495 -28.03 9.72 38.28
N PHE A 496 -26.74 9.98 38.53
CA PHE A 496 -25.77 10.34 37.50
C PHE A 496 -25.12 9.11 36.85
N MET A 497 -25.35 8.95 35.54
CA MET A 497 -24.80 7.86 34.73
C MET A 497 -23.70 8.39 33.80
N LYS A 498 -22.47 7.88 33.91
CA LYS A 498 -21.36 8.28 33.03
C LYS A 498 -21.59 7.81 31.59
N LEU A 499 -21.15 8.63 30.64
CA LEU A 499 -21.09 8.23 29.24
C LEU A 499 -20.03 7.14 29.00
N PRO A 500 -20.29 6.17 28.11
CA PRO A 500 -19.34 5.11 27.80
C PRO A 500 -18.13 5.64 27.03
N HIS A 501 -16.92 5.37 27.52
CA HIS A 501 -15.68 5.79 26.88
C HIS A 501 -15.04 4.66 26.05
N LYS A 502 -14.49 4.99 24.86
CA LYS A 502 -13.88 3.99 23.94
C LYS A 502 -12.75 3.15 24.55
N ASN A 503 -11.97 3.75 25.45
CA ASN A 503 -10.81 3.12 26.10
C ASN A 503 -11.19 2.31 27.36
N GLY A 504 -12.48 2.22 27.71
CA GLY A 504 -12.98 1.44 28.84
C GLY A 504 -13.62 2.28 29.95
N LEU A 505 -14.22 1.58 30.91
CA LEU A 505 -15.11 2.12 31.95
C LEU A 505 -14.41 3.11 32.92
N ALA A 506 -13.10 2.97 33.10
CA ALA A 506 -12.29 3.81 33.99
C ALA A 506 -12.06 5.23 33.47
N TYR A 507 -12.22 5.45 32.16
CA TYR A 507 -11.98 6.76 31.54
C TYR A 507 -13.25 7.62 31.53
N ASN A 508 -13.06 8.93 31.63
CA ASN A 508 -14.15 9.90 31.63
C ASN A 508 -14.29 10.54 30.25
N VAL A 509 -15.53 10.83 29.84
CA VAL A 509 -15.78 11.58 28.61
C VAL A 509 -15.60 13.07 28.91
N GLY A 510 -14.64 13.70 28.23
CA GLY A 510 -14.35 15.13 28.38
C GLY A 510 -15.21 16.04 27.50
N ASN A 511 -15.53 15.60 26.28
CA ASN A 511 -16.38 16.33 25.34
C ASN A 511 -17.33 15.34 24.63
N PRO A 512 -18.66 15.45 24.79
CA PRO A 512 -19.64 14.57 24.16
C PRO A 512 -19.82 14.86 22.65
N LEU A 513 -19.26 15.96 22.15
CA LEU A 513 -19.17 16.29 20.71
C LEU A 513 -17.84 15.82 20.08
N ALA A 514 -17.03 15.05 20.82
CA ALA A 514 -15.77 14.53 20.30
C ALA A 514 -16.01 13.49 19.18
N LYS A 515 -14.97 13.27 18.36
CA LYS A 515 -14.97 12.36 17.19
C LYS A 515 -15.62 11.00 17.45
N ASP A 516 -15.40 10.43 18.63
CA ASP A 516 -15.87 9.08 18.98
C ASP A 516 -17.39 8.98 19.16
N PHE A 517 -18.07 10.12 19.41
CA PHE A 517 -19.51 10.20 19.60
C PHE A 517 -20.26 10.69 18.36
N LEU A 518 -19.55 11.07 17.29
CA LEU A 518 -20.16 11.59 16.06
C LEU A 518 -21.10 10.58 15.37
N ASN A 519 -20.78 9.29 15.43
CA ASN A 519 -21.65 8.24 14.89
C ASN A 519 -22.85 7.94 15.79
N LYS A 520 -22.82 8.36 17.06
CA LYS A 520 -23.93 8.18 18.00
C LYS A 520 -25.08 9.15 17.75
N PHE A 521 -24.85 10.21 16.97
CA PHE A 521 -25.91 11.09 16.45
C PHE A 521 -26.74 10.39 15.37
N SER A 522 -26.11 9.70 14.41
CA SER A 522 -26.84 8.97 13.36
C SER A 522 -27.66 7.79 13.88
N GLU A 523 -27.29 7.26 15.04
CA GLU A 523 -28.02 6.18 15.73
C GLU A 523 -29.16 6.73 16.63
N ASN A 524 -29.41 8.04 16.66
CA ASN A 524 -30.33 8.74 17.58
C ASN A 524 -30.07 8.46 19.07
N VAL A 525 -28.85 8.01 19.42
CA VAL A 525 -28.45 7.74 20.82
C VAL A 525 -28.07 9.03 21.52
N LEU A 526 -27.41 9.94 20.81
CA LEU A 526 -27.09 11.28 21.28
C LEU A 526 -27.83 12.27 20.39
N ALA A 527 -28.75 13.07 20.93
CA ALA A 527 -29.63 13.95 20.14
C ALA A 527 -29.78 15.34 20.78
N GLY A 528 -30.03 16.35 19.97
CA GLY A 528 -30.42 17.68 20.42
C GLY A 528 -31.93 17.87 20.39
N ASP A 529 -32.49 18.61 21.35
CA ASP A 529 -33.93 18.81 21.50
C ASP A 529 -34.53 19.80 20.47
N THR A 530 -33.72 20.37 19.57
CA THR A 530 -34.14 21.44 18.67
C THR A 530 -33.48 21.36 17.30
N GLU A 531 -34.17 21.86 16.27
CA GLU A 531 -33.68 21.94 14.88
C GLU A 531 -32.31 22.63 14.79
N SER A 532 -32.09 23.72 15.53
CA SER A 532 -30.79 24.41 15.55
C SER A 532 -29.67 23.53 16.13
N ALA A 533 -29.97 22.65 17.08
CA ALA A 533 -28.98 21.73 17.63
C ALA A 533 -28.63 20.63 16.62
N GLU A 534 -29.61 20.11 15.88
CA GLU A 534 -29.36 19.17 14.78
C GLU A 534 -28.47 19.79 13.70
N THR A 535 -28.70 21.05 13.32
CA THR A 535 -27.85 21.77 12.35
C THR A 535 -26.42 21.94 12.86
N VAL A 536 -26.22 22.38 14.11
CA VAL A 536 -24.86 22.53 14.69
C VAL A 536 -24.13 21.19 14.76
N LEU A 537 -24.85 20.10 15.05
CA LEU A 537 -24.29 18.74 15.07
C LEU A 537 -23.91 18.27 13.66
N SER A 538 -24.74 18.56 12.67
CA SER A 538 -24.45 18.30 11.25
C SER A 538 -23.20 19.06 10.80
N ILE A 539 -23.09 20.35 11.12
CA ILE A 539 -21.91 21.17 10.87
C ILE A 539 -20.67 20.56 11.52
N ALA A 540 -20.73 20.22 12.81
CA ALA A 540 -19.60 19.62 13.53
C ALA A 540 -19.14 18.31 12.88
N ARG A 541 -20.08 17.49 12.40
CA ARG A 541 -19.79 16.26 11.63
C ARG A 541 -19.09 16.58 10.31
N ASN A 542 -19.60 17.57 9.57
CA ASN A 542 -19.08 17.99 8.27
C ASN A 542 -17.64 18.50 8.35
N LEU A 543 -17.31 19.24 9.42
CA LEU A 543 -15.98 19.81 9.65
C LEU A 543 -14.99 18.82 10.26
N SER A 544 -15.46 17.69 10.82
CA SER A 544 -14.62 16.77 11.58
C SER A 544 -13.46 16.19 10.77
N TYR A 545 -13.66 15.90 9.49
CA TYR A 545 -12.60 15.37 8.64
C TYR A 545 -11.53 16.42 8.37
N TRP A 546 -11.92 17.63 7.94
CA TRP A 546 -10.99 18.72 7.66
C TRP A 546 -10.18 19.07 8.91
N ARG A 547 -10.81 19.32 10.07
CA ARG A 547 -10.10 19.63 11.32
C ARG A 547 -9.01 18.64 11.71
N ASN A 548 -9.19 17.35 11.39
CA ASN A 548 -8.22 16.31 11.73
C ASN A 548 -7.06 16.18 10.73
N ASN A 549 -7.29 16.57 9.47
CA ASN A 549 -6.33 16.36 8.38
C ASN A 549 -5.73 17.67 7.85
N ARG A 550 -6.34 18.82 8.17
CA ARG A 550 -6.00 20.16 7.69
C ARG A 550 -4.51 20.42 7.81
N ASP A 551 -3.96 20.37 9.02
CA ASP A 551 -2.54 20.67 9.24
C ASP A 551 -1.64 19.75 8.43
N ARG A 552 -1.95 18.45 8.36
CA ARG A 552 -1.18 17.47 7.58
C ARG A 552 -1.23 17.71 6.07
N ILE A 553 -2.35 18.24 5.57
CA ILE A 553 -2.55 18.58 4.15
C ILE A 553 -1.79 19.87 3.82
N PHE A 554 -1.92 20.90 4.65
CA PHE A 554 -1.19 22.17 4.50
C PHE A 554 0.33 21.97 4.62
N GLU A 555 0.75 21.05 5.47
CA GLU A 555 2.14 20.69 5.67
C GLU A 555 2.74 19.87 4.51
N GLN A 556 1.98 19.47 3.49
CA GLN A 556 2.56 18.76 2.35
C GLN A 556 3.55 19.66 1.60
N MET A 557 4.73 19.11 1.29
CA MET A 557 5.75 19.82 0.52
C MET A 557 5.47 19.66 -0.97
N VAL A 558 4.85 20.69 -1.57
CA VAL A 558 4.59 20.75 -3.01
C VAL A 558 5.70 21.49 -3.71
N VAL A 559 6.34 20.82 -4.67
CA VAL A 559 7.38 21.44 -5.51
C VAL A 559 6.77 21.70 -6.87
N TRP A 560 6.77 22.98 -7.25
CA TRP A 560 6.26 23.44 -8.54
C TRP A 560 7.40 23.45 -9.54
N LEU A 561 7.23 22.82 -10.69
CA LEU A 561 8.26 22.73 -11.73
C LEU A 561 8.20 23.97 -12.62
N ASP A 562 9.36 24.55 -12.91
CA ASP A 562 9.50 25.65 -13.88
C ASP A 562 9.35 25.12 -15.31
N GLU A 563 9.06 26.00 -16.27
CA GLU A 563 8.90 25.59 -17.68
C GLU A 563 10.13 24.87 -18.25
N SER A 564 11.33 25.26 -17.81
CA SER A 564 12.56 24.58 -18.21
C SER A 564 12.63 23.13 -17.73
N ASP A 565 12.09 22.87 -16.53
CA ASP A 565 12.05 21.59 -15.82
C ASP A 565 10.79 20.77 -16.18
N LEU A 566 10.05 21.16 -17.22
CA LEU A 566 8.95 20.37 -17.77
C LEU A 566 9.34 19.74 -19.10
N PRO A 567 8.84 18.53 -19.40
CA PRO A 567 8.93 17.96 -20.74
C PRO A 567 8.35 18.92 -21.79
N LYS A 568 8.96 18.97 -22.97
CA LYS A 568 8.58 19.89 -24.07
C LYS A 568 7.08 19.87 -24.42
N GLU A 569 6.44 18.72 -24.24
CA GLU A 569 5.01 18.50 -24.50
C GLU A 569 4.09 19.27 -23.51
N LEU A 570 4.60 19.62 -22.33
CA LEU A 570 3.88 20.30 -21.27
C LEU A 570 4.21 21.80 -21.16
N GLN A 571 5.25 22.25 -21.85
CA GLN A 571 5.67 23.66 -21.87
C GLN A 571 4.66 24.54 -22.61
N GLY A 572 4.41 25.76 -22.12
CA GLY A 572 3.56 26.76 -22.81
C GLY A 572 2.04 26.60 -22.63
N ASN A 573 1.57 25.65 -21.81
CA ASN A 573 0.14 25.40 -21.58
C ASN A 573 -0.51 26.36 -20.56
N GLY A 574 0.26 27.28 -19.95
CA GLY A 574 -0.25 28.25 -18.96
C GLY A 574 -0.72 27.66 -17.62
N VAL A 575 -0.63 26.34 -17.44
CA VAL A 575 -0.97 25.62 -16.21
C VAL A 575 0.31 25.32 -15.43
N GLN A 576 0.29 25.61 -14.13
CA GLN A 576 1.39 25.26 -13.24
C GLN A 576 1.32 23.78 -12.85
N TYR A 577 2.43 23.06 -13.03
CA TYR A 577 2.57 21.65 -12.68
C TYR A 577 3.54 21.49 -11.52
N GLY A 578 3.30 20.49 -10.69
CA GLY A 578 4.16 20.18 -9.57
C GLY A 578 4.04 18.73 -9.15
N ALA A 579 4.76 18.36 -8.11
CA ALA A 579 4.70 17.03 -7.55
C ALA A 579 4.86 17.06 -6.03
N ILE A 580 4.32 16.00 -5.42
CA ILE A 580 4.47 15.69 -4.01
C ILE A 580 5.19 14.35 -3.91
N ILE A 581 6.25 14.31 -3.11
CA ILE A 581 6.95 13.08 -2.76
C ILE A 581 6.48 12.65 -1.37
N PRO A 582 5.56 11.67 -1.27
CA PRO A 582 5.05 11.22 0.01
C PRO A 582 6.18 10.57 0.82
N GLN A 583 6.26 10.89 2.11
CA GLN A 583 7.30 10.39 3.01
C GLN A 583 7.00 8.95 3.48
N VAL A 584 6.89 8.03 2.52
CA VAL A 584 6.51 6.63 2.75
C VAL A 584 7.64 5.89 3.48
N VAL A 585 7.38 5.47 4.71
CA VAL A 585 8.22 4.48 5.41
C VAL A 585 7.82 3.10 4.88
N VAL A 586 8.64 2.55 3.98
CA VAL A 586 8.35 1.34 3.20
C VAL A 586 7.95 0.14 4.08
N CYS A 587 8.59 0.00 5.24
CA CYS A 587 8.18 -0.97 6.26
C CYS A 587 8.06 -0.29 7.63
N GLY A 588 6.99 0.49 7.83
CA GLY A 588 6.76 1.25 9.05
C GLY A 588 6.12 0.45 10.19
N THR A 589 5.50 -0.70 9.89
CA THR A 589 4.90 -1.59 10.90
C THR A 589 5.64 -2.93 10.99
N LEU A 590 5.44 -3.64 12.11
CA LEU A 590 5.89 -5.03 12.27
C LEU A 590 5.38 -5.98 11.18
N THR A 591 4.20 -5.68 10.62
CA THR A 591 3.61 -6.44 9.51
C THR A 591 4.22 -6.07 8.16
N ARG A 592 5.27 -5.24 8.16
CA ARG A 592 6.01 -4.72 7.00
C ARG A 592 5.19 -3.84 6.07
N ARG A 593 4.02 -3.38 6.51
CA ARG A 593 3.21 -2.45 5.73
C ARG A 593 3.90 -1.10 5.66
N ALA A 594 3.80 -0.47 4.50
CA ALA A 594 4.20 0.90 4.34
C ALA A 594 3.32 1.82 5.20
N VAL A 595 3.90 2.91 5.70
CA VAL A 595 3.21 3.89 6.53
C VAL A 595 3.49 5.28 5.98
N GLU A 596 2.41 6.04 5.77
CA GLU A 596 2.46 7.47 5.48
C GLU A 596 1.21 8.12 6.12
N PRO A 597 1.33 9.22 6.90
CA PRO A 597 0.22 9.71 7.75
C PRO A 597 -0.90 10.47 7.05
N THR A 598 -0.75 10.85 5.79
CA THR A 598 -1.70 11.71 5.05
C THR A 598 -2.36 10.91 3.93
N TRP A 599 -1.58 10.56 2.91
CA TRP A 599 -1.99 9.89 1.70
C TRP A 599 -2.45 8.46 1.95
N MET A 600 -1.70 7.66 2.70
CA MET A 600 -2.12 6.27 2.98
C MET A 600 -3.32 6.18 3.94
N THR A 601 -3.71 7.29 4.58
CA THR A 601 -4.93 7.38 5.39
C THR A 601 -6.04 8.21 4.75
N ALA A 602 -5.81 8.76 3.55
CA ALA A 602 -6.76 9.61 2.85
C ALA A 602 -8.06 8.84 2.61
N SER A 603 -9.19 9.41 3.02
CA SER A 603 -10.49 8.78 2.78
C SER A 603 -10.94 8.96 1.33
N ASN A 604 -11.94 8.18 0.93
CA ASN A 604 -12.69 8.48 -0.29
C ASN A 604 -13.53 9.75 -0.09
N ALA A 605 -13.89 10.40 -1.20
CA ALA A 605 -14.78 11.55 -1.20
C ALA A 605 -16.14 11.20 -0.60
N HIS A 606 -16.62 12.03 0.31
CA HIS A 606 -17.91 11.87 0.97
C HIS A 606 -18.67 13.21 0.90
N PRO A 607 -19.94 13.23 0.46
CA PRO A 607 -20.72 14.47 0.31
C PRO A 607 -20.74 15.31 1.58
N ASP A 608 -20.96 14.68 2.74
CA ASP A 608 -21.03 15.34 4.05
C ASP A 608 -19.67 15.64 4.71
N ARG A 609 -18.56 15.74 3.96
CA ARG A 609 -17.23 16.01 4.55
C ARG A 609 -16.45 17.01 3.74
N VAL A 610 -16.10 18.13 4.37
CA VAL A 610 -15.23 19.16 3.78
C VAL A 610 -13.86 18.58 3.48
N GLY A 611 -13.36 18.80 2.26
CA GLY A 611 -12.03 18.41 1.79
C GLY A 611 -11.80 16.91 1.65
N SER A 612 -12.84 16.08 1.67
CA SER A 612 -12.67 14.61 1.57
C SER A 612 -12.29 14.12 0.17
N GLU A 613 -12.31 14.99 -0.84
CA GLU A 613 -11.88 14.75 -2.22
C GLU A 613 -10.35 14.81 -2.43
N LEU A 614 -9.55 14.87 -1.35
CA LEU A 614 -8.08 15.00 -1.39
C LEU A 614 -7.39 14.11 -2.43
N ARG A 615 -7.80 12.83 -2.54
CA ARG A 615 -7.19 11.90 -3.49
C ARG A 615 -7.27 12.42 -4.93
N ALA A 616 -8.39 13.04 -5.29
CA ALA A 616 -8.65 13.55 -6.64
C ALA A 616 -7.82 14.80 -7.00
N MET A 617 -7.05 15.34 -6.05
CA MET A 617 -6.09 16.42 -6.34
C MET A 617 -4.77 15.88 -6.88
N VAL A 618 -4.54 14.57 -6.79
CA VAL A 618 -3.47 13.92 -7.55
C VAL A 618 -3.98 13.70 -8.97
N GLN A 619 -3.43 14.47 -9.89
CA GLN A 619 -3.89 14.53 -11.28
C GLN A 619 -2.71 14.26 -12.20
N ALA A 620 -2.90 13.34 -13.14
CA ALA A 620 -1.92 13.08 -14.19
C ALA A 620 -1.74 14.34 -15.05
N PRO A 621 -0.50 14.67 -15.43
CA PRO A 621 -0.28 15.71 -16.43
C PRO A 621 -0.86 15.28 -17.79
N PRO A 622 -1.15 16.23 -18.70
CA PRO A 622 -1.56 15.91 -20.07
C PRO A 622 -0.65 14.88 -20.74
N GLY A 623 -1.23 13.94 -21.49
CA GLY A 623 -0.51 12.84 -22.12
C GLY A 623 -0.17 11.67 -21.19
N TYR A 624 -0.62 11.71 -19.93
CA TYR A 624 -0.47 10.62 -18.95
C TYR A 624 -1.83 10.23 -18.32
N ASN A 625 -1.90 9.00 -17.83
CA ASN A 625 -3.03 8.47 -17.07
C ASN A 625 -2.55 7.73 -15.83
N ILE A 626 -3.37 7.74 -14.79
CA ILE A 626 -3.23 6.90 -13.61
C ILE A 626 -3.98 5.59 -13.89
N VAL A 627 -3.25 4.49 -13.85
CA VAL A 627 -3.76 3.13 -14.04
C VAL A 627 -3.57 2.34 -12.76
N GLY A 628 -4.60 1.66 -12.30
CA GLY A 628 -4.47 0.76 -11.17
C GLY A 628 -5.76 0.09 -10.76
N ALA A 629 -5.67 -0.78 -9.75
CA ALA A 629 -6.80 -1.58 -9.32
C ALA A 629 -6.75 -1.85 -7.82
N ASP A 630 -7.92 -2.17 -7.27
CA ASP A 630 -8.12 -2.68 -5.92
C ASP A 630 -8.08 -4.22 -5.96
N VAL A 631 -7.28 -4.85 -5.10
CA VAL A 631 -7.24 -6.31 -5.02
C VAL A 631 -8.39 -6.80 -4.15
N ASP A 632 -9.47 -7.24 -4.80
CA ASP A 632 -10.67 -7.72 -4.11
C ASP A 632 -10.36 -8.74 -3.01
N SER A 633 -10.70 -8.34 -1.78
CA SER A 633 -10.61 -9.17 -0.57
C SER A 633 -9.25 -9.89 -0.43
N GLN A 634 -8.15 -9.20 -0.74
CA GLN A 634 -6.79 -9.76 -0.77
C GLN A 634 -6.46 -10.61 0.46
N GLU A 635 -6.62 -10.05 1.66
CA GLU A 635 -6.27 -10.72 2.92
C GLU A 635 -7.21 -11.89 3.23
N LEU A 636 -8.47 -11.78 2.81
CA LEU A 636 -9.47 -12.84 2.95
C LEU A 636 -9.12 -14.04 2.07
N TRP A 637 -8.75 -13.78 0.82
CA TRP A 637 -8.30 -14.81 -0.11
C TRP A 637 -7.00 -15.46 0.35
N ILE A 638 -6.03 -14.68 0.85
CA ILE A 638 -4.79 -15.23 1.43
C ILE A 638 -5.11 -16.17 2.60
N ALA A 639 -5.98 -15.74 3.52
CA ALA A 639 -6.39 -16.60 4.63
C ALA A 639 -7.08 -17.87 4.12
N SER A 640 -7.92 -17.75 3.07
CA SER A 640 -8.73 -18.87 2.59
C SER A 640 -7.89 -19.92 1.88
N VAL A 641 -6.99 -19.50 0.99
CA VAL A 641 -6.08 -20.38 0.27
C VAL A 641 -5.10 -21.08 1.22
N ILE A 642 -4.69 -20.44 2.33
CA ILE A 642 -3.88 -21.07 3.37
C ILE A 642 -4.65 -22.22 4.06
N GLY A 643 -5.94 -22.03 4.33
CA GLY A 643 -6.81 -23.06 4.89
C GLY A 643 -7.07 -24.22 3.94
N ASP A 644 -7.40 -23.91 2.69
CA ASP A 644 -7.64 -24.87 1.61
C ASP A 644 -6.39 -25.72 1.31
N ALA A 645 -5.22 -25.07 1.26
CA ALA A 645 -3.93 -25.73 1.10
C ALA A 645 -3.62 -26.71 2.23
N HIS A 646 -3.96 -26.33 3.47
CA HIS A 646 -3.75 -27.19 4.63
C HIS A 646 -4.69 -28.40 4.64
N GLN A 647 -5.94 -28.21 4.20
CA GLN A 647 -6.98 -29.23 4.24
C GLN A 647 -6.82 -30.27 3.11
N ALA A 648 -6.70 -29.81 1.86
CA ALA A 648 -6.78 -30.69 0.69
C ALA A 648 -5.85 -30.32 -0.48
N LYS A 649 -5.18 -29.16 -0.42
CA LYS A 649 -4.37 -28.63 -1.54
C LYS A 649 -5.15 -28.36 -2.83
N ILE A 650 -6.43 -27.99 -2.68
CA ILE A 650 -7.34 -27.63 -3.78
C ILE A 650 -8.11 -26.39 -3.35
N HIS A 651 -8.31 -25.44 -4.26
CA HIS A 651 -9.14 -24.25 -4.00
C HIS A 651 -10.59 -24.63 -3.65
N GLY A 652 -11.18 -23.92 -2.68
CA GLY A 652 -12.57 -24.16 -2.27
C GLY A 652 -12.79 -25.44 -1.48
N ALA A 653 -11.72 -26.12 -1.04
CA ALA A 653 -11.81 -27.34 -0.24
C ALA A 653 -12.47 -27.15 1.13
N THR A 654 -12.43 -25.92 1.66
CA THR A 654 -13.07 -25.55 2.92
C THR A 654 -14.32 -24.68 2.69
N PRO A 655 -15.30 -24.66 3.62
CA PRO A 655 -16.44 -23.75 3.55
C PRO A 655 -16.01 -22.28 3.40
N PHE A 656 -14.93 -21.90 4.07
CA PHE A 656 -14.35 -20.56 3.98
C PHE A 656 -13.73 -20.25 2.61
N GLY A 657 -12.99 -21.21 2.01
CA GLY A 657 -12.52 -21.13 0.63
C GLY A 657 -13.67 -20.96 -0.35
N TRP A 658 -14.70 -21.79 -0.21
CA TRP A 658 -15.87 -21.78 -1.09
C TRP A 658 -16.66 -20.46 -1.02
N MET A 659 -16.93 -19.95 0.19
CA MET A 659 -17.56 -18.63 0.38
C MET A 659 -16.74 -17.48 -0.22
N THR A 660 -15.42 -17.64 -0.31
CA THR A 660 -14.53 -16.62 -0.86
C THR A 660 -14.49 -16.65 -2.39
N LEU A 661 -14.62 -17.83 -2.99
CA LEU A 661 -14.51 -18.03 -4.44
C LEU A 661 -15.86 -17.90 -5.18
N SER A 662 -16.93 -18.38 -4.56
CA SER A 662 -18.28 -18.47 -5.16
C SER A 662 -19.33 -17.64 -4.42
N GLY A 663 -18.99 -17.04 -3.27
CA GLY A 663 -19.93 -16.23 -2.50
C GLY A 663 -20.14 -14.85 -3.13
N SER A 664 -21.39 -14.40 -3.16
CA SER A 664 -21.79 -13.09 -3.67
C SER A 664 -22.46 -12.25 -2.58
N LYS A 665 -22.22 -10.94 -2.63
CA LYS A 665 -22.93 -9.97 -1.79
C LYS A 665 -24.41 -9.91 -2.14
N ALA A 666 -24.76 -10.02 -3.42
CA ALA A 666 -26.15 -9.92 -3.88
C ALA A 666 -27.00 -11.09 -3.35
N ASP A 667 -26.44 -12.29 -3.37
CA ASP A 667 -27.13 -13.51 -2.93
C ASP A 667 -27.04 -13.71 -1.40
N GLY A 668 -26.30 -12.85 -0.70
CA GLY A 668 -26.02 -12.97 0.72
C GLY A 668 -25.24 -14.23 1.10
N THR A 669 -24.56 -14.84 0.14
CA THR A 669 -23.76 -16.07 0.29
C THR A 669 -22.30 -15.77 0.64
N ASP A 670 -21.88 -14.50 0.52
CA ASP A 670 -20.58 -14.06 0.99
C ASP A 670 -20.45 -14.18 2.53
N MET A 671 -19.24 -14.45 2.99
CA MET A 671 -18.93 -14.69 4.40
C MET A 671 -19.41 -13.59 5.36
N HIS A 672 -19.35 -12.33 4.94
CA HIS A 672 -19.81 -11.23 5.80
C HIS A 672 -21.33 -11.28 5.95
N SER A 673 -22.07 -11.56 4.87
CA SER A 673 -23.53 -11.74 4.91
C SER A 673 -23.93 -12.99 5.69
N VAL A 674 -23.22 -14.11 5.53
CA VAL A 674 -23.46 -15.34 6.30
C VAL A 674 -23.27 -15.09 7.80
N THR A 675 -22.19 -14.39 8.18
CA THR A 675 -21.92 -14.05 9.58
C THR A 675 -22.97 -13.08 10.13
N ALA A 676 -23.29 -12.05 9.35
CA ALA A 676 -24.31 -11.06 9.69
C ALA A 676 -25.68 -11.72 9.98
N LYS A 677 -26.11 -12.63 9.11
CA LYS A 677 -27.35 -13.40 9.26
C LYS A 677 -27.32 -14.33 10.47
N ALA A 678 -26.19 -14.99 10.74
CA ALA A 678 -26.06 -15.92 11.87
C ALA A 678 -26.14 -15.24 13.25
N VAL A 679 -25.61 -14.02 13.33
CA VAL A 679 -25.49 -13.22 14.57
C VAL A 679 -26.62 -12.18 14.73
N GLY A 680 -27.25 -11.78 13.63
CA GLY A 680 -28.29 -10.75 13.60
C GLY A 680 -27.72 -9.32 13.69
N ILE A 681 -26.69 -9.03 12.90
CA ILE A 681 -26.04 -7.70 12.81
C ILE A 681 -25.99 -7.23 11.35
N SER A 682 -25.65 -5.96 11.10
CA SER A 682 -25.44 -5.47 9.74
C SER A 682 -24.20 -6.12 9.11
N ARG A 683 -24.18 -6.17 7.78
CA ARG A 683 -23.04 -6.71 7.02
C ARG A 683 -21.74 -5.94 7.29
N ASP A 684 -21.81 -4.62 7.44
CA ASP A 684 -20.62 -3.79 7.71
C ASP A 684 -20.06 -4.04 9.10
N HIS A 685 -20.91 -4.22 10.12
CA HIS A 685 -20.49 -4.65 11.46
C HIS A 685 -19.86 -6.05 11.42
N ALA A 686 -20.46 -6.99 10.66
CA ALA A 686 -19.91 -8.33 10.47
C ALA A 686 -18.55 -8.30 9.74
N LYS A 687 -18.37 -7.39 8.78
CA LYS A 687 -17.09 -7.17 8.10
C LYS A 687 -16.00 -6.82 9.10
N VAL A 688 -16.22 -5.81 9.96
CA VAL A 688 -15.25 -5.40 10.99
C VAL A 688 -14.91 -6.56 11.93
N ILE A 689 -15.91 -7.31 12.37
CA ILE A 689 -15.72 -8.46 13.26
C ILE A 689 -14.93 -9.58 12.57
N ASN A 690 -15.24 -9.94 11.32
CA ASN A 690 -14.57 -11.03 10.61
C ASN A 690 -13.08 -10.73 10.38
N TYR A 691 -12.75 -9.50 9.97
CA TYR A 691 -11.34 -9.10 9.84
C TYR A 691 -10.62 -9.16 11.19
N ALA A 692 -11.22 -8.62 12.26
CA ALA A 692 -10.63 -8.71 13.60
C ALA A 692 -10.38 -10.16 14.04
N ARG A 693 -11.31 -11.08 13.74
CA ARG A 693 -11.20 -12.51 14.07
C ARG A 693 -10.08 -13.21 13.30
N ILE A 694 -9.96 -12.95 12.00
CA ILE A 694 -8.87 -13.47 11.16
C ILE A 694 -7.51 -13.01 11.70
N TYR A 695 -7.45 -11.80 12.26
CA TYR A 695 -6.27 -11.26 12.95
C TYR A 695 -6.07 -11.79 14.38
N GLY A 696 -6.77 -12.86 14.76
CA GLY A 696 -6.58 -13.53 16.05
C GLY A 696 -7.31 -12.88 17.21
N ALA A 697 -8.22 -11.92 16.98
CA ALA A 697 -9.05 -11.38 18.06
C ALA A 697 -9.93 -12.47 18.68
N GLY A 698 -9.91 -12.56 20.01
CA GLY A 698 -10.68 -13.54 20.77
C GLY A 698 -12.14 -13.14 21.01
N GLN A 699 -12.87 -14.01 21.70
CA GLN A 699 -14.30 -13.83 21.98
C GLN A 699 -14.60 -12.54 22.76
N ASN A 700 -13.81 -12.23 23.80
CA ASN A 700 -14.00 -11.03 24.63
C ASN A 700 -13.93 -9.73 23.81
N PHE A 701 -13.11 -9.70 22.76
CA PHE A 701 -13.03 -8.55 21.87
C PHE A 701 -14.31 -8.39 21.07
N ALA A 702 -14.86 -9.48 20.52
CA ALA A 702 -16.12 -9.45 19.80
C ALA A 702 -17.30 -9.06 20.70
N GLU A 703 -17.33 -9.53 21.95
CA GLU A 703 -18.35 -9.12 22.94
C GLU A 703 -18.33 -7.60 23.15
N ARG A 704 -17.14 -7.03 23.39
CA ARG A 704 -16.97 -5.59 23.55
C ARG A 704 -17.39 -4.83 22.29
N LEU A 705 -17.02 -5.32 21.12
CA LEU A 705 -17.33 -4.67 19.85
C LEU A 705 -18.84 -4.72 19.53
N LEU A 706 -19.51 -5.85 19.82
CA LEU A 706 -20.96 -5.97 19.71
C LEU A 706 -21.68 -4.98 20.63
N LYS A 707 -21.19 -4.79 21.86
CA LYS A 707 -21.70 -3.75 22.78
C LYS A 707 -21.44 -2.33 22.27
N GLN A 708 -20.35 -2.08 21.55
CA GLN A 708 -20.08 -0.76 20.95
C GLN A 708 -21.03 -0.46 19.80
N PHE A 709 -21.31 -1.45 18.95
CA PHE A 709 -22.25 -1.33 17.83
C PHE A 709 -23.70 -1.20 18.28
N ASN A 710 -24.08 -1.94 19.32
CA ASN A 710 -25.39 -1.81 19.93
C ASN A 710 -25.27 -1.72 21.45
N PRO A 711 -25.22 -0.50 22.01
CA PRO A 711 -25.08 -0.31 23.44
C PRO A 711 -26.23 -0.87 24.29
N SER A 712 -27.41 -1.12 23.69
CA SER A 712 -28.57 -1.72 24.37
C SER A 712 -28.47 -3.25 24.55
N ILE A 713 -27.47 -3.90 23.93
CA ILE A 713 -27.28 -5.35 24.08
C ILE A 713 -26.77 -5.70 25.48
N SER A 714 -27.44 -6.65 26.16
CA SER A 714 -26.97 -7.13 27.46
C SER A 714 -25.64 -7.89 27.34
N GLU A 715 -24.84 -7.93 28.41
CA GLU A 715 -23.58 -8.69 28.41
C GLU A 715 -23.78 -10.19 28.14
N ALA A 716 -24.85 -10.75 28.70
CA ALA A 716 -25.20 -12.16 28.48
C ALA A 716 -25.57 -12.42 27.01
N GLU A 717 -26.30 -11.50 26.38
CA GLU A 717 -26.65 -11.63 24.96
C GLU A 717 -25.43 -11.40 24.05
N ALA A 718 -24.60 -10.40 24.34
CA ALA A 718 -23.35 -10.16 23.61
C ALA A 718 -22.43 -11.39 23.68
N ARG A 719 -22.28 -11.98 24.87
CA ARG A 719 -21.54 -13.22 25.10
C ARG A 719 -22.14 -14.41 24.37
N SER A 720 -23.46 -14.56 24.41
CA SER A 720 -24.17 -15.63 23.68
C SER A 720 -23.95 -15.51 22.17
N LYS A 721 -24.15 -14.31 21.60
CA LYS A 721 -23.93 -14.02 20.18
C LYS A 721 -22.48 -14.23 19.77
N ALA A 722 -21.52 -13.74 20.56
CA ALA A 722 -20.10 -13.95 20.31
C ALA A 722 -19.73 -15.44 20.37
N THR A 723 -20.18 -16.17 21.40
CA THR A 723 -19.93 -17.62 21.53
C THR A 723 -20.51 -18.39 20.35
N LYS A 724 -21.75 -18.09 19.95
CA LYS A 724 -22.41 -18.71 18.79
C LYS A 724 -21.60 -18.45 17.51
N MET A 725 -21.17 -17.21 17.30
CA MET A 725 -20.34 -16.83 16.16
C MET A 725 -19.02 -17.59 16.12
N PHE A 726 -18.24 -17.62 17.22
CA PHE A 726 -16.96 -18.32 17.28
C PHE A 726 -17.11 -19.84 17.11
N ASN A 727 -18.17 -20.44 17.67
CA ASN A 727 -18.44 -21.87 17.48
C ASN A 727 -18.80 -22.21 16.02
N LEU A 728 -19.57 -21.35 15.34
CA LEU A 728 -19.94 -21.54 13.93
C LEU A 728 -18.71 -21.43 13.01
N THR A 729 -17.81 -20.52 13.34
CA THR A 729 -16.71 -20.11 12.46
C THR A 729 -15.39 -20.77 12.83
N LYS A 730 -14.82 -20.45 13.99
CA LYS A 730 -13.56 -21.04 14.48
C LYS A 730 -13.75 -22.50 14.90
N GLY A 731 -14.91 -22.87 15.44
CA GLY A 731 -15.19 -24.24 15.90
C GLY A 731 -14.78 -24.47 17.35
N LYS A 732 -14.62 -25.75 17.73
CA LYS A 732 -14.21 -26.17 19.08
C LYS A 732 -12.78 -26.71 19.05
N LYS A 733 -12.00 -26.46 20.11
CA LYS A 733 -10.66 -27.02 20.27
C LYS A 733 -10.75 -28.47 20.77
N ILE A 734 -10.17 -29.40 20.02
CA ILE A 734 -10.14 -30.84 20.29
C ILE A 734 -8.70 -31.28 20.54
N TYR A 735 -8.53 -32.19 21.50
CA TYR A 735 -7.28 -32.80 21.89
C TYR A 735 -7.28 -34.27 21.45
N HIS A 736 -6.20 -34.70 20.80
CA HIS A 736 -5.97 -36.10 20.43
C HIS A 736 -4.74 -36.63 21.16
N LEU A 737 -4.71 -37.93 21.44
CA LEU A 737 -3.58 -38.57 22.08
C LEU A 737 -2.38 -38.63 21.13
N LYS A 738 -1.16 -38.53 21.68
CA LYS A 738 0.05 -38.83 20.89
C LYS A 738 0.09 -40.32 20.53
N ARG A 739 0.76 -40.65 19.43
CA ARG A 739 0.83 -42.03 18.89
C ARG A 739 1.29 -43.06 19.93
N GLU A 740 2.18 -42.68 20.83
CA GLU A 740 2.71 -43.52 21.91
C GLU A 740 1.62 -44.01 22.88
N PHE A 741 0.55 -43.23 23.06
CA PHE A 741 -0.57 -43.56 23.96
C PHE A 741 -1.75 -44.23 23.24
N LEU A 742 -1.75 -44.23 21.90
CA LEU A 742 -2.81 -44.87 21.09
C LEU A 742 -2.74 -46.41 21.14
N THR A 743 -1.62 -46.98 21.60
CA THR A 743 -1.50 -48.44 21.79
C THR A 743 -2.28 -48.91 23.01
N GLU A 744 -2.46 -48.05 24.01
CA GLU A 744 -3.11 -48.37 25.28
C GLU A 744 -4.51 -47.74 25.40
N MET A 745 -4.83 -46.75 24.56
CA MET A 745 -6.11 -46.01 24.59
C MET A 745 -6.71 -45.83 23.19
N PRO A 746 -8.05 -45.80 23.07
CA PRO A 746 -8.71 -45.56 21.80
C PRO A 746 -8.46 -44.13 21.29
N ASP A 747 -8.34 -43.97 19.96
CA ASP A 747 -8.24 -42.65 19.32
C ASP A 747 -9.60 -41.94 19.37
N LEU A 748 -9.80 -41.17 20.44
CA LEU A 748 -10.99 -40.37 20.67
C LEU A 748 -10.66 -38.88 20.62
N ALA A 749 -11.68 -38.08 20.30
CA ALA A 749 -11.62 -36.63 20.39
C ALA A 749 -11.93 -36.18 21.83
N TYR A 750 -10.97 -35.56 22.50
CA TYR A 750 -11.12 -35.08 23.87
C TYR A 750 -11.38 -33.57 23.91
N SER A 751 -12.29 -33.14 24.78
CA SER A 751 -12.38 -31.72 25.17
C SER A 751 -11.22 -31.32 26.09
N LYS A 752 -10.99 -30.02 26.27
CA LYS A 752 -9.93 -29.52 27.17
C LYS A 752 -10.01 -30.12 28.58
N TRP A 753 -11.22 -30.22 29.12
CA TRP A 753 -11.44 -30.74 30.48
C TRP A 753 -11.18 -32.25 30.54
N GLN A 754 -11.70 -33.02 29.58
CA GLN A 754 -11.45 -34.46 29.50
C GLN A 754 -9.96 -34.78 29.29
N ALA A 755 -9.26 -34.01 28.46
CA ALA A 755 -7.82 -34.17 28.26
C ALA A 755 -7.04 -33.89 29.54
N PHE A 756 -7.41 -32.84 30.28
CA PHE A 756 -6.83 -32.52 31.58
C PHE A 756 -7.08 -33.61 32.62
N GLU A 757 -8.30 -34.12 32.75
CA GLU A 757 -8.63 -35.21 33.68
C GLU A 757 -7.88 -36.50 33.34
N THR A 758 -7.78 -36.82 32.04
CA THR A 758 -7.08 -38.02 31.55
C THR A 758 -5.57 -37.90 31.81
N ALA A 759 -4.96 -36.74 31.53
CA ALA A 759 -3.54 -36.51 31.82
C ALA A 759 -3.26 -36.57 33.33
N LYS A 760 -4.15 -35.98 34.15
CA LYS A 760 -4.05 -36.01 35.61
C LYS A 760 -4.16 -37.42 36.19
N THR A 761 -5.08 -38.24 35.67
CA THR A 761 -5.22 -39.64 36.10
C THR A 761 -3.99 -40.49 35.76
N TRP A 762 -3.25 -40.13 34.72
CA TRP A 762 -2.00 -40.77 34.32
C TRP A 762 -0.73 -40.14 34.92
N GLY A 763 -0.88 -39.12 35.78
CA GLY A 763 0.26 -38.43 36.39
C GLY A 763 1.16 -37.70 35.39
N LYS A 764 0.64 -37.34 34.20
CA LYS A 764 1.38 -36.64 33.14
C LYS A 764 0.82 -35.24 32.89
N HIS A 765 1.61 -34.36 32.26
CA HIS A 765 1.09 -33.09 31.76
C HIS A 765 0.27 -33.30 30.49
N VAL A 766 -0.68 -32.39 30.21
CA VAL A 766 -1.51 -32.49 28.98
C VAL A 766 -0.63 -32.46 27.73
N ASP A 767 0.41 -31.63 27.71
CA ASP A 767 1.34 -31.52 26.58
C ASP A 767 2.21 -32.77 26.38
N ASP A 768 2.35 -33.63 27.40
CA ASP A 768 3.11 -34.88 27.30
C ASP A 768 2.28 -35.98 26.64
N MET A 769 0.99 -36.03 26.98
CA MET A 769 0.07 -37.10 26.56
C MET A 769 -0.68 -36.78 25.26
N PHE A 770 -1.03 -35.51 25.05
CA PHE A 770 -1.84 -35.06 23.91
C PHE A 770 -0.99 -34.33 22.87
N VAL A 771 -1.39 -34.44 21.60
CA VAL A 771 -0.89 -33.53 20.57
C VAL A 771 -1.44 -32.12 20.79
N LYS A 772 -0.80 -31.12 20.18
CA LYS A 772 -1.31 -29.74 20.23
C LYS A 772 -2.77 -29.70 19.77
N PRO A 773 -3.66 -29.05 20.53
CA PRO A 773 -5.08 -29.07 20.25
C PRO A 773 -5.42 -28.30 18.98
N MET A 774 -6.36 -28.84 18.20
CA MET A 774 -6.79 -28.29 16.91
C MET A 774 -8.25 -27.84 16.94
N TRP A 775 -8.57 -26.79 16.20
CA TRP A 775 -9.93 -26.34 15.96
C TRP A 775 -10.63 -27.29 14.99
N VAL A 776 -11.86 -27.70 15.31
CA VAL A 776 -12.68 -28.58 14.48
C VAL A 776 -14.13 -28.13 14.49
N GLY A 777 -14.81 -28.31 13.36
CA GLY A 777 -16.27 -28.20 13.25
C GLY A 777 -16.80 -26.79 12.93
N GLY A 778 -15.92 -25.80 12.79
CA GLY A 778 -16.29 -24.47 12.28
C GLY A 778 -15.90 -24.29 10.81
N THR A 779 -16.49 -23.30 10.15
CA THR A 779 -16.24 -22.98 8.73
C THR A 779 -14.79 -22.59 8.42
N GLU A 780 -14.08 -22.04 9.41
CA GLU A 780 -12.74 -21.44 9.31
C GLU A 780 -11.68 -22.26 10.06
N SER A 781 -12.04 -23.41 10.65
CA SER A 781 -11.16 -24.19 11.53
C SER A 781 -9.81 -24.55 10.90
N ALA A 782 -9.81 -24.99 9.63
CA ALA A 782 -8.57 -25.36 8.91
C ALA A 782 -7.60 -24.17 8.77
N MET A 783 -8.12 -22.99 8.46
CA MET A 783 -7.35 -21.75 8.34
C MET A 783 -6.73 -21.35 9.69
N PHE A 784 -7.51 -21.36 10.78
CA PHE A 784 -6.97 -21.07 12.12
C PHE A 784 -5.91 -22.08 12.57
N ASN A 785 -6.12 -23.38 12.30
CA ASN A 785 -5.12 -24.40 12.61
C ASN A 785 -3.80 -24.14 11.89
N ARG A 786 -3.87 -23.79 10.60
CA ARG A 786 -2.68 -23.50 9.81
C ARG A 786 -1.99 -22.21 10.25
N LEU A 787 -2.74 -21.14 10.53
CA LEU A 787 -2.19 -19.87 11.02
C LEU A 787 -1.54 -20.04 12.40
N GLU A 788 -2.19 -20.74 13.35
CA GLU A 788 -1.62 -21.03 14.66
C GLU A 788 -0.38 -21.94 14.56
N ALA A 789 -0.34 -22.86 13.60
CA ALA A 789 0.84 -23.71 13.33
C ALA A 789 2.04 -22.89 12.82
N ILE A 790 1.82 -21.96 11.88
CA ILE A 790 2.89 -21.06 11.38
C ILE A 790 3.36 -20.14 12.52
N ALA A 791 2.42 -19.50 13.23
CA ALA A 791 2.72 -18.58 14.32
C ALA A 791 3.51 -19.21 15.47
N ASN A 792 3.28 -20.50 15.75
CA ASN A 792 3.97 -21.26 16.80
C ASN A 792 5.15 -22.10 16.31
N SER A 793 5.55 -21.98 15.05
CA SER A 793 6.76 -22.62 14.55
C SER A 793 8.01 -21.99 15.19
N ALA A 794 9.11 -22.73 15.30
CA ALA A 794 10.34 -22.23 15.95
C ALA A 794 10.92 -21.00 15.23
N LYS A 795 10.75 -20.91 13.91
CA LYS A 795 11.10 -19.75 13.07
C LYS A 795 9.89 -19.38 12.21
N PRO A 796 8.96 -18.54 12.72
CA PRO A 796 7.79 -18.14 11.95
C PRO A 796 8.19 -17.35 10.70
N CYS A 797 7.77 -17.86 9.54
CA CYS A 797 8.01 -17.24 8.25
C CYS A 797 6.68 -16.99 7.52
N THR A 798 6.68 -16.02 6.61
CA THR A 798 5.54 -15.77 5.73
C THR A 798 5.32 -16.93 4.76
N PRO A 799 4.07 -17.19 4.34
CA PRO A 799 3.74 -18.36 3.54
C PRO A 799 4.27 -18.33 2.10
N PHE A 800 4.62 -17.15 1.56
CA PHE A 800 4.92 -16.99 0.14
C PHE A 800 6.41 -16.72 -0.15
N LEU A 801 7.01 -15.73 0.54
CA LEU A 801 8.40 -15.33 0.31
C LEU A 801 9.36 -15.78 1.42
N ASN A 802 8.87 -16.52 2.42
CA ASN A 802 9.66 -16.98 3.58
C ASN A 802 10.32 -15.83 4.38
N GLY A 803 9.69 -14.67 4.47
CA GLY A 803 10.15 -13.56 5.29
C GLY A 803 9.94 -13.87 6.78
N SER A 804 10.92 -13.61 7.63
CA SER A 804 10.85 -13.98 9.05
C SER A 804 10.15 -12.93 9.92
N LEU A 805 9.50 -13.37 11.00
CA LEU A 805 8.89 -12.49 12.03
C LEU A 805 9.96 -11.63 12.73
N SER A 806 9.60 -10.50 13.35
CA SER A 806 10.56 -9.74 14.18
C SER A 806 11.13 -10.60 15.32
N ARG A 807 12.43 -10.45 15.61
CA ARG A 807 13.12 -11.15 16.72
C ARG A 807 12.41 -10.99 18.07
N ALA A 808 11.76 -9.85 18.30
CA ALA A 808 11.03 -9.54 19.52
C ALA A 808 9.73 -10.34 19.72
N LEU A 809 9.28 -11.08 18.70
CA LEU A 809 8.05 -11.88 18.72
C LEU A 809 8.30 -13.35 18.38
N GLU A 810 9.56 -13.78 18.25
CA GLU A 810 9.87 -15.19 18.04
C GLU A 810 9.46 -16.03 19.26
N PRO A 811 8.79 -17.19 19.07
CA PRO A 811 8.39 -18.04 20.17
C PRO A 811 9.61 -18.72 20.81
N LYS A 812 9.88 -18.46 22.09
CA LYS A 812 10.99 -19.07 22.84
C LYS A 812 10.61 -20.29 23.67
N SER A 813 9.36 -20.38 24.15
CA SER A 813 8.86 -21.49 24.99
C SER A 813 7.52 -22.00 24.49
N THR A 814 7.30 -23.31 24.57
CA THR A 814 5.99 -23.95 24.35
C THR A 814 5.03 -23.56 25.48
N GLY A 815 4.36 -22.41 25.36
CA GLY A 815 3.36 -21.98 26.34
C GLY A 815 3.06 -20.48 26.36
N ASP A 816 3.89 -19.61 25.77
CA ASP A 816 3.63 -18.18 25.74
C ASP A 816 2.58 -17.80 24.66
N ASP A 817 1.31 -17.93 25.03
CA ASP A 817 0.17 -17.53 24.23
C ASP A 817 -0.10 -16.01 24.26
N ARG A 818 0.66 -15.22 25.05
CA ARG A 818 0.42 -13.76 25.23
C ARG A 818 0.44 -13.01 23.90
N TYR A 819 1.39 -13.34 23.04
CA TYR A 819 1.57 -12.72 21.72
C TYR A 819 1.00 -13.53 20.56
N LEU A 820 0.32 -14.66 20.81
CA LEU A 820 -0.22 -15.49 19.74
C LEU A 820 -1.16 -14.72 18.80
N PRO A 821 -2.10 -13.88 19.28
CA PRO A 821 -2.94 -13.07 18.40
C PRO A 821 -2.12 -12.16 17.47
N THR A 822 -1.06 -11.53 18.01
CA THR A 822 -0.16 -10.66 17.23
C THR A 822 0.59 -11.45 16.16
N ARG A 823 1.08 -12.65 16.48
CA ARG A 823 1.77 -13.53 15.53
C ARG A 823 0.82 -14.02 14.42
N VAL A 824 -0.40 -14.40 14.76
CA VAL A 824 -1.44 -14.81 13.79
C VAL A 824 -1.79 -13.65 12.85
N ASN A 825 -2.03 -12.46 13.40
CA ASN A 825 -2.25 -11.25 12.60
C ASN A 825 -1.08 -10.99 11.63
N TRP A 826 0.16 -11.15 12.12
CA TRP A 826 1.35 -10.94 11.31
C TRP A 826 1.42 -11.90 10.13
N VAL A 827 1.07 -13.18 10.27
CA VAL A 827 1.14 -14.15 9.16
C VAL A 827 0.29 -13.69 7.96
N VAL A 828 -0.93 -13.21 8.22
CA VAL A 828 -1.85 -12.75 7.15
C VAL A 828 -1.39 -11.42 6.57
N GLN A 829 -1.17 -10.40 7.41
CA GLN A 829 -0.82 -9.06 6.93
C GLN A 829 0.55 -9.02 6.25
N SER A 830 1.52 -9.74 6.79
CA SER A 830 2.85 -9.86 6.20
C SER A 830 2.80 -10.69 4.91
N GLY A 831 1.91 -11.68 4.81
CA GLY A 831 1.62 -12.38 3.56
C GLY A 831 1.00 -11.47 2.49
N ALA A 832 0.17 -10.49 2.88
CA ALA A 832 -0.36 -9.49 1.97
C ALA A 832 0.73 -8.53 1.45
N VAL A 833 1.74 -8.20 2.27
CA VAL A 833 2.91 -7.44 1.82
C VAL A 833 3.76 -8.24 0.83
N ASP A 834 3.91 -9.56 1.02
CA ASP A 834 4.56 -10.43 0.04
C ASP A 834 3.82 -10.38 -1.32
N PHE A 835 2.49 -10.42 -1.29
CA PHE A 835 1.64 -10.29 -2.47
C PHE A 835 1.88 -8.95 -3.19
N LEU A 836 1.90 -7.84 -2.43
CA LEU A 836 2.19 -6.51 -2.98
C LEU A 836 3.58 -6.47 -3.65
N HIS A 837 4.62 -6.99 -2.99
CA HIS A 837 5.96 -7.01 -3.58
C HIS A 837 6.02 -7.81 -4.88
N LEU A 838 5.33 -8.97 -4.94
CA LEU A 838 5.22 -9.75 -6.18
C LEU A 838 4.54 -8.92 -7.30
N MET A 839 3.47 -8.20 -6.98
CA MET A 839 2.80 -7.34 -7.95
C MET A 839 3.71 -6.24 -8.49
N LEU A 840 4.41 -5.52 -7.60
CA LEU A 840 5.31 -4.43 -7.99
C LEU A 840 6.45 -4.93 -8.90
N VAL A 841 7.06 -6.06 -8.54
CA VAL A 841 8.15 -6.66 -9.31
C VAL A 841 7.66 -7.15 -10.68
N CYS A 842 6.48 -7.77 -10.73
CA CYS A 842 5.89 -8.24 -11.97
C CYS A 842 5.49 -7.08 -12.88
N MET A 843 4.85 -6.03 -12.35
CA MET A 843 4.48 -4.86 -13.13
C MET A 843 5.72 -4.15 -13.69
N ARG A 844 6.78 -4.00 -12.89
CA ARG A 844 8.08 -3.49 -13.35
C ARG A 844 8.73 -4.38 -14.41
N TRP A 845 8.55 -5.70 -14.35
CA TRP A 845 9.04 -6.61 -15.40
C TRP A 845 8.28 -6.43 -16.73
N ILE A 846 6.95 -6.33 -16.68
CA ILE A 846 6.09 -6.20 -17.87
C ILE A 846 6.24 -4.81 -18.51
N MET A 847 6.10 -3.74 -17.71
CA MET A 847 6.04 -2.36 -18.19
C MET A 847 7.40 -1.66 -18.22
N ARG A 848 8.38 -2.14 -17.45
CA ARG A 848 9.74 -1.56 -17.36
C ARG A 848 9.72 -0.09 -16.93
N ASP A 849 10.28 0.77 -17.77
CA ASP A 849 10.39 2.22 -17.62
C ASP A 849 9.11 2.97 -18.00
N LYS A 850 8.11 2.29 -18.58
CA LYS A 850 6.86 2.91 -19.05
C LYS A 850 5.81 3.15 -17.97
N ALA A 851 6.01 2.61 -16.77
CA ALA A 851 5.07 2.77 -15.66
C ALA A 851 5.86 3.25 -14.44
N ARG A 852 5.39 4.34 -13.83
CA ARG A 852 5.95 4.87 -12.59
C ARG A 852 5.01 4.57 -11.46
N PHE A 853 5.53 4.03 -10.36
CA PHE A 853 4.74 3.77 -9.17
C PHE A 853 4.28 5.09 -8.53
N CYS A 854 2.97 5.26 -8.33
CA CYS A 854 2.42 6.44 -7.66
C CYS A 854 2.36 6.21 -6.14
N LEU A 855 1.44 5.33 -5.74
CA LEU A 855 1.20 4.98 -4.34
C LEU A 855 0.47 3.63 -4.27
N SER A 856 0.55 3.01 -3.10
CA SER A 856 -0.30 1.89 -2.74
C SER A 856 -1.12 2.23 -1.51
N PHE A 857 -2.44 2.00 -1.57
CA PHE A 857 -3.36 2.19 -0.45
C PHE A 857 -3.84 0.83 0.02
N HIS A 858 -3.18 0.24 1.02
CA HIS A 858 -3.52 -1.11 1.50
C HIS A 858 -3.52 -2.17 0.37
N ASP A 859 -4.67 -2.46 -0.20
CA ASP A 859 -4.96 -3.41 -1.29
C ASP A 859 -5.01 -2.77 -2.69
N GLU A 860 -4.90 -1.45 -2.80
CA GLU A 860 -4.85 -0.74 -4.09
C GLU A 860 -3.40 -0.45 -4.53
N VAL A 861 -3.14 -0.57 -5.83
CA VAL A 861 -1.83 -0.23 -6.43
C VAL A 861 -2.06 0.65 -7.66
N ARG A 862 -1.42 1.83 -7.70
CA ARG A 862 -1.61 2.85 -8.74
C ARG A 862 -0.30 3.23 -9.41
N TYR A 863 -0.32 3.37 -10.72
CA TYR A 863 0.82 3.72 -11.57
C TYR A 863 0.49 4.90 -12.47
N LEU A 864 1.45 5.79 -12.68
CA LEU A 864 1.40 6.80 -13.72
C LEU A 864 2.00 6.22 -15.00
N VAL A 865 1.26 6.33 -16.10
CA VAL A 865 1.60 5.70 -17.39
C VAL A 865 1.35 6.70 -18.51
N PRO A 866 2.25 6.83 -19.50
CA PRO A 866 1.96 7.60 -20.71
C PRO A 866 0.70 7.09 -21.40
N GLU A 867 -0.14 7.99 -21.90
CA GLU A 867 -1.46 7.70 -22.46
C GLU A 867 -1.42 6.62 -23.55
N LYS A 868 -0.39 6.65 -24.41
CA LYS A 868 -0.11 5.63 -25.45
C LYS A 868 -0.04 4.19 -24.94
N PHE A 869 0.21 3.99 -23.65
CA PHE A 869 0.35 2.68 -23.02
C PHE A 869 -0.72 2.39 -21.95
N LYS A 870 -1.73 3.25 -21.77
CA LYS A 870 -2.73 3.11 -20.69
C LYS A 870 -3.47 1.77 -20.70
N TYR A 871 -3.93 1.32 -21.88
CA TYR A 871 -4.61 0.02 -22.02
C TYR A 871 -3.65 -1.18 -21.91
N GLN A 872 -2.39 -1.01 -22.33
CA GLN A 872 -1.36 -2.05 -22.13
C GLN A 872 -1.03 -2.20 -20.64
N ALA A 873 -1.01 -1.11 -19.89
CA ALA A 873 -0.85 -1.13 -18.44
C ALA A 873 -2.06 -1.75 -17.74
N ALA A 874 -3.28 -1.50 -18.22
CA ALA A 874 -4.48 -2.12 -17.68
C ALA A 874 -4.44 -3.65 -17.85
N LEU A 875 -4.10 -4.14 -19.05
CA LEU A 875 -3.90 -5.56 -19.29
C LEU A 875 -2.72 -6.13 -18.46
N ALA A 876 -1.64 -5.36 -18.28
CA ALA A 876 -0.51 -5.74 -17.43
C ALA A 876 -0.89 -5.89 -15.96
N MET A 877 -1.80 -5.07 -15.45
CA MET A 877 -2.33 -5.21 -14.09
C MET A 877 -3.06 -6.55 -13.93
N HIS A 878 -4.00 -6.88 -14.83
CA HIS A 878 -4.69 -8.17 -14.81
C HIS A 878 -3.72 -9.36 -14.85
N VAL A 879 -2.74 -9.34 -15.76
CA VAL A 879 -1.71 -10.39 -15.86
C VAL A 879 -0.86 -10.46 -14.59
N THR A 880 -0.55 -9.31 -14.00
CA THR A 880 0.22 -9.23 -12.75
C THR A 880 -0.52 -9.91 -11.60
N ASN A 881 -1.84 -9.68 -11.45
CA ASN A 881 -2.64 -10.37 -10.44
C ASN A 881 -2.73 -11.88 -10.71
N LEU A 882 -2.92 -12.29 -11.97
CA LEU A 882 -2.91 -13.69 -12.38
C LEU A 882 -1.60 -14.40 -11.97
N LEU A 883 -0.45 -13.84 -12.36
CA LEU A 883 0.86 -14.43 -12.08
C LEU A 883 1.16 -14.43 -10.57
N THR A 884 0.77 -13.37 -9.85
CA THR A 884 0.97 -13.27 -8.40
C THR A 884 0.14 -14.31 -7.66
N ARG A 885 -1.15 -14.46 -8.00
CA ARG A 885 -2.02 -15.48 -7.38
C ARG A 885 -1.57 -16.89 -7.73
N ALA A 886 -1.15 -17.12 -8.98
CA ALA A 886 -0.58 -18.41 -9.39
C ALA A 886 0.68 -18.76 -8.59
N PHE A 887 1.59 -17.81 -8.38
CA PHE A 887 2.76 -18.01 -7.52
C PHE A 887 2.36 -18.38 -6.08
N CYS A 888 1.44 -17.62 -5.49
CA CYS A 888 0.96 -17.86 -4.12
C CYS A 888 0.28 -19.23 -3.96
N SER A 889 -0.53 -19.65 -4.93
CA SER A 889 -1.15 -20.98 -4.95
C SER A 889 -0.11 -22.10 -5.05
N VAL A 890 0.84 -22.00 -5.98
CA VAL A 890 1.88 -23.02 -6.17
C VAL A 890 2.78 -23.14 -4.94
N LYS A 891 3.12 -22.01 -4.29
CA LYS A 891 3.88 -22.01 -3.04
C LYS A 891 3.19 -22.75 -1.89
N LEU A 892 1.87 -22.77 -1.90
CA LEU A 892 1.06 -23.52 -0.93
C LEU A 892 0.78 -24.96 -1.37
N GLY A 893 1.28 -25.38 -2.53
CA GLY A 893 1.09 -26.72 -3.09
C GLY A 893 -0.20 -26.90 -3.87
N ILE A 894 -0.83 -25.81 -4.29
CA ILE A 894 -2.03 -25.80 -5.15
C ILE A 894 -1.60 -25.48 -6.58
N HIS A 895 -1.96 -26.33 -7.53
CA HIS A 895 -1.46 -26.26 -8.92
C HIS A 895 -2.48 -25.71 -9.92
N ASP A 896 -3.67 -25.35 -9.47
CA ASP A 896 -4.74 -24.70 -10.22
C ASP A 896 -5.05 -23.31 -9.65
N LEU A 897 -5.73 -22.48 -10.45
CA LEU A 897 -6.20 -21.16 -10.02
C LEU A 897 -7.58 -20.88 -10.64
N PRO A 898 -8.62 -20.66 -9.83
CA PRO A 898 -9.95 -20.32 -10.33
C PRO A 898 -9.94 -18.98 -11.09
N GLN A 899 -10.68 -18.92 -12.19
CA GLN A 899 -10.77 -17.71 -13.01
C GLN A 899 -11.37 -16.52 -12.25
N SER A 900 -12.32 -16.75 -11.33
CA SER A 900 -12.99 -15.70 -10.55
C SER A 900 -12.03 -14.84 -9.74
N VAL A 901 -10.85 -15.36 -9.39
CA VAL A 901 -9.81 -14.63 -8.66
C VAL A 901 -8.62 -14.25 -9.53
N ALA A 902 -8.47 -14.86 -10.70
CA ALA A 902 -7.31 -14.69 -11.57
C ALA A 902 -7.14 -13.24 -12.05
N PHE A 903 -8.24 -12.56 -12.32
CA PHE A 903 -8.26 -11.19 -12.82
C PHE A 903 -8.92 -10.25 -11.81
N PHE A 904 -8.56 -8.96 -11.87
CA PHE A 904 -9.31 -7.92 -11.16
C PHE A 904 -10.75 -7.84 -11.65
N SER A 905 -11.68 -7.44 -10.76
CA SER A 905 -13.04 -7.08 -11.16
C SER A 905 -13.04 -5.96 -12.19
N SER A 906 -12.23 -4.93 -11.95
CA SER A 906 -11.93 -3.86 -12.91
C SER A 906 -10.53 -3.29 -12.68
N VAL A 907 -9.92 -2.79 -13.74
CA VAL A 907 -8.75 -1.92 -13.67
C VAL A 907 -9.17 -0.53 -14.10
N GLU A 908 -8.94 0.44 -13.22
CA GLU A 908 -9.29 1.83 -13.43
C GLU A 908 -8.19 2.52 -14.25
N VAL A 909 -8.59 3.25 -15.29
CA VAL A 909 -7.77 4.09 -16.14
C VAL A 909 -8.36 5.49 -16.12
N ASP A 910 -7.65 6.44 -15.52
CA ASP A 910 -8.19 7.77 -15.26
C ASP A 910 -7.10 8.86 -15.40
N THR A 911 -7.49 10.12 -15.52
CA THR A 911 -6.58 11.27 -15.41
C THR A 911 -6.42 11.73 -13.96
N VAL A 912 -7.26 11.24 -13.05
CA VAL A 912 -7.28 11.61 -11.64
C VAL A 912 -7.23 10.39 -10.71
N LEU A 913 -6.65 10.54 -9.54
CA LEU A 913 -6.62 9.48 -8.54
C LEU A 913 -7.92 9.43 -7.73
N ARG A 914 -8.81 8.51 -8.09
CA ARG A 914 -10.02 8.18 -7.32
C ARG A 914 -10.23 6.67 -7.27
N LYS A 915 -11.03 6.21 -6.29
CA LYS A 915 -11.25 4.77 -6.09
C LYS A 915 -11.97 4.13 -7.28
N ASP A 916 -13.03 4.79 -7.74
CA ASP A 916 -13.88 4.39 -8.86
C ASP A 916 -13.81 5.51 -9.91
N ALA A 917 -13.45 5.17 -11.14
CA ALA A 917 -13.27 6.13 -12.22
C ALA A 917 -14.55 6.88 -12.63
N LYS A 918 -15.72 6.43 -12.19
CA LYS A 918 -17.01 7.10 -12.44
C LYS A 918 -17.47 7.99 -11.29
N LEU A 919 -16.73 8.02 -10.18
CA LEU A 919 -17.10 8.83 -9.02
C LEU A 919 -16.75 10.30 -9.24
N ASP A 920 -17.76 11.16 -9.36
CA ASP A 920 -17.60 12.61 -9.57
C ASP A 920 -17.02 13.36 -8.34
N CYS A 921 -16.85 12.70 -7.20
CA CYS A 921 -16.24 13.25 -5.98
C CYS A 921 -16.86 14.59 -5.52
N LYS A 922 -18.19 14.67 -5.51
CA LYS A 922 -18.93 15.81 -4.93
C LYS A 922 -18.78 15.83 -3.40
N THR A 923 -18.40 16.99 -2.87
CA THR A 923 -18.22 17.24 -1.44
C THR A 923 -18.67 18.66 -1.11
N LEU A 924 -18.70 19.05 0.18
CA LEU A 924 -19.05 20.41 0.58
C LEU A 924 -18.07 21.47 0.03
N SER A 925 -16.79 21.14 -0.08
CA SER A 925 -15.76 21.99 -0.67
C SER A 925 -15.73 21.93 -2.21
N ASN A 926 -16.38 20.93 -2.79
CA ASN A 926 -16.53 20.77 -4.24
C ASN A 926 -17.98 20.39 -4.61
N PRO A 927 -18.94 21.33 -4.50
CA PRO A 927 -20.37 21.03 -4.69
C PRO A 927 -20.71 20.66 -6.15
N HIS A 928 -19.90 21.11 -7.10
CA HIS A 928 -20.10 20.86 -8.53
C HIS A 928 -19.46 19.56 -9.02
N GLY A 929 -18.65 18.88 -8.20
CA GLY A 929 -17.95 17.66 -8.60
C GLY A 929 -16.74 17.91 -9.50
N LEU A 930 -16.08 16.84 -9.92
CA LEU A 930 -14.89 16.89 -10.76
C LEU A 930 -15.22 17.33 -12.19
N ASP A 931 -16.33 16.85 -12.75
CA ASP A 931 -16.72 17.16 -14.12
C ASP A 931 -17.03 18.65 -14.29
N LYS A 932 -18.02 19.18 -13.57
CA LYS A 932 -18.41 20.59 -13.69
C LYS A 932 -17.49 21.55 -12.93
N GLY A 933 -16.92 21.12 -11.80
CA GLY A 933 -16.11 21.99 -10.95
C GLY A 933 -14.67 22.15 -11.42
N TYR A 934 -14.05 21.05 -11.87
CA TYR A 934 -12.64 21.00 -12.29
C TYR A 934 -12.44 20.71 -13.78
N GLY A 935 -13.51 20.41 -14.53
CA GLY A 935 -13.40 20.05 -15.96
C GLY A 935 -12.81 18.66 -16.18
N ILE A 936 -12.90 17.77 -15.20
CA ILE A 936 -12.30 16.43 -15.23
C ILE A 936 -13.40 15.39 -15.51
N PRO A 937 -13.42 14.76 -16.69
CA PRO A 937 -14.44 13.79 -17.05
C PRO A 937 -14.29 12.47 -16.27
N ASN A 938 -15.27 11.58 -16.44
CA ASN A 938 -15.18 10.21 -15.92
C ASN A 938 -14.09 9.43 -16.65
N GLY A 939 -13.35 8.62 -15.88
CA GLY A 939 -12.39 7.67 -16.44
C GLY A 939 -13.07 6.36 -16.85
N GLU A 940 -12.24 5.35 -17.10
CA GLU A 940 -12.66 4.04 -17.58
C GLU A 940 -12.38 2.95 -16.52
N ALA A 941 -13.37 2.11 -16.25
CA ALA A 941 -13.22 0.88 -15.47
C ALA A 941 -13.25 -0.29 -16.45
N LEU A 942 -12.12 -0.98 -16.63
CA LEU A 942 -11.95 -2.02 -17.64
C LEU A 942 -11.91 -3.40 -16.99
N ASP A 943 -12.79 -4.30 -17.41
CA ASP A 943 -12.60 -5.71 -17.13
C ASP A 943 -11.51 -6.33 -18.04
N ILE A 944 -11.21 -7.62 -17.83
CA ILE A 944 -10.19 -8.32 -18.61
C ILE A 944 -10.48 -8.35 -20.12
N TYR A 945 -11.75 -8.49 -20.52
CA TYR A 945 -12.12 -8.59 -21.93
C TYR A 945 -11.98 -7.24 -22.63
N GLN A 946 -12.48 -6.18 -21.98
CA GLN A 946 -12.35 -4.80 -22.45
C GLN A 946 -10.89 -4.36 -22.51
N ALA A 947 -10.09 -4.72 -21.49
CA ALA A 947 -8.66 -4.43 -21.48
C ALA A 947 -7.93 -5.16 -22.63
N LEU A 948 -8.31 -6.41 -22.91
CA LEU A 948 -7.73 -7.21 -24.00
C LEU A 948 -8.03 -6.58 -25.37
N GLU A 949 -9.29 -6.24 -25.60
CA GLU A 949 -9.78 -5.63 -26.84
C GLU A 949 -9.08 -4.30 -27.11
N LYS A 950 -9.08 -3.39 -26.12
CA LYS A 950 -8.45 -2.06 -26.23
C LYS A 950 -6.93 -2.12 -26.33
N ALA A 951 -6.28 -3.12 -25.73
CA ALA A 951 -4.84 -3.33 -25.87
C ALA A 951 -4.47 -4.04 -27.20
N GLY A 952 -5.45 -4.51 -27.98
CA GLY A 952 -5.24 -5.28 -29.20
C GLY A 952 -4.48 -6.59 -28.97
N GLY A 953 -4.65 -7.21 -27.79
CA GLY A 953 -3.97 -8.45 -27.37
C GLY A 953 -2.44 -8.36 -27.26
N LYS A 954 -1.85 -7.17 -27.37
CA LYS A 954 -0.39 -6.96 -27.37
C LYS A 954 0.07 -6.47 -26.00
N MET A 955 0.72 -7.36 -25.27
CA MET A 955 1.55 -6.98 -24.12
C MET A 955 2.86 -6.33 -24.62
N SER A 956 3.37 -5.32 -23.89
CA SER A 956 4.62 -4.59 -24.18
C SER A 956 5.68 -5.50 -24.82
N LYS A 957 6.11 -5.18 -26.06
CA LYS A 957 6.99 -6.04 -26.87
C LYS A 957 8.30 -6.35 -26.12
N ARG A 958 8.45 -7.55 -25.56
CA ARG A 958 9.77 -8.15 -25.32
C ARG A 958 10.34 -8.57 -26.67
N THR A 959 10.86 -7.61 -27.43
CA THR A 959 11.47 -7.97 -28.72
C THR A 959 12.78 -8.70 -28.42
N LYS A 960 12.81 -10.03 -28.62
CA LYS A 960 14.05 -10.83 -28.68
C LYS A 960 15.17 -10.12 -29.46
N ARG A 961 14.79 -9.29 -30.45
CA ARG A 961 15.67 -8.36 -31.18
C ARG A 961 16.55 -7.47 -30.32
N LYS A 962 16.05 -6.82 -29.26
CA LYS A 962 16.88 -5.91 -28.44
C LYS A 962 17.95 -6.65 -27.66
N HIS A 963 17.69 -7.90 -27.25
CA HIS A 963 18.69 -8.72 -26.56
C HIS A 963 19.77 -9.20 -27.52
N VAL A 964 19.39 -9.67 -28.71
CA VAL A 964 20.35 -10.07 -29.76
C VAL A 964 21.14 -8.87 -30.29
N PHE A 965 20.52 -7.69 -30.45
CA PHE A 965 21.24 -6.47 -30.82
C PHE A 965 22.18 -6.00 -29.71
N LYS A 966 21.76 -6.05 -28.45
CA LYS A 966 22.61 -5.66 -27.31
C LYS A 966 23.80 -6.61 -27.16
N GLU A 967 23.61 -7.92 -27.31
CA GLU A 967 24.70 -8.92 -27.26
C GLU A 967 25.67 -8.80 -28.45
N VAL A 968 25.24 -8.22 -29.58
CA VAL A 968 26.11 -7.92 -30.73
C VAL A 968 26.82 -6.56 -30.57
N LEU A 969 26.25 -5.65 -29.78
CA LEU A 969 26.79 -4.32 -29.46
C LEU A 969 27.54 -4.26 -28.12
N ASP A 970 27.54 -5.34 -27.32
CA ASP A 970 28.36 -5.42 -26.11
C ASP A 970 29.82 -5.51 -26.58
N ASP A 971 30.58 -4.41 -26.40
CA ASP A 971 31.99 -4.26 -26.77
C ASP A 971 32.91 -5.13 -25.87
N ASP A 972 32.87 -6.44 -26.10
CA ASP A 972 33.85 -7.38 -25.54
C ASP A 972 35.19 -7.21 -26.28
N MET A 973 36.08 -6.44 -25.67
CA MET A 973 37.44 -6.13 -26.16
C MET A 973 38.46 -7.26 -25.93
N SER A 974 38.02 -8.51 -25.76
CA SER A 974 38.93 -9.66 -25.70
C SER A 974 39.72 -9.84 -27.00
N LEU A 975 41.03 -10.08 -26.88
CA LEU A 975 41.91 -10.41 -28.01
C LEU A 975 41.52 -11.76 -28.63
N PRO A 976 41.73 -11.96 -29.94
CA PRO A 976 41.57 -13.25 -30.61
C PRO A 976 42.36 -14.37 -29.93
N THR A 977 41.75 -15.55 -29.80
CA THR A 977 42.44 -16.77 -29.34
C THR A 977 43.21 -17.44 -30.48
N ASP A 978 44.14 -18.35 -30.18
CA ASP A 978 45.02 -19.01 -31.18
C ASP A 978 44.26 -19.70 -32.34
N ASN A 979 43.00 -20.08 -32.12
CA ASN A 979 42.15 -20.74 -33.12
C ASN A 979 41.25 -19.78 -33.92
N GLN A 980 41.34 -18.47 -33.67
CA GLN A 980 40.48 -17.48 -34.30
C GLN A 980 41.25 -16.62 -35.30
N THR A 981 40.61 -16.27 -36.41
CA THR A 981 41.24 -15.49 -37.48
C THR A 981 40.35 -14.32 -37.89
N ILE A 982 40.97 -13.16 -38.12
CA ILE A 982 40.29 -11.96 -38.63
C ILE A 982 40.16 -12.09 -40.15
N VAL A 983 38.94 -11.93 -40.67
CA VAL A 983 38.63 -12.03 -42.10
C VAL A 983 37.69 -10.91 -42.55
N ARG A 984 37.70 -10.58 -43.84
CA ARG A 984 36.83 -9.53 -44.42
C ARG A 984 35.68 -10.13 -45.21
N ILE A 985 34.46 -9.62 -45.05
CA ILE A 985 33.31 -10.08 -45.82
C ILE A 985 33.37 -9.55 -47.26
N LYS A 986 33.42 -10.47 -48.24
CA LYS A 986 33.48 -10.16 -49.67
C LYS A 986 32.10 -10.10 -50.30
N ASN A 987 31.23 -11.08 -50.05
CA ASN A 987 29.85 -11.14 -50.57
C ASN A 987 28.93 -11.91 -49.61
N THR A 988 27.62 -11.62 -49.66
CA THR A 988 26.58 -12.39 -48.97
C THR A 988 25.95 -13.38 -49.95
N ARG A 989 25.98 -14.69 -49.64
CA ARG A 989 25.49 -15.75 -50.57
C ARG A 989 24.06 -16.23 -50.25
N GLY A 990 23.35 -15.50 -49.38
CA GLY A 990 22.01 -15.87 -48.90
C GLY A 990 22.03 -16.97 -47.82
N ASN A 991 20.88 -17.19 -47.17
CA ASN A 991 20.69 -18.23 -46.16
C ASN A 991 21.64 -18.18 -44.93
N ASN A 992 22.11 -16.99 -44.56
CA ASN A 992 23.09 -16.73 -43.47
C ASN A 992 24.51 -17.27 -43.72
N LEU A 993 24.91 -17.40 -45.00
CA LEU A 993 26.27 -17.73 -45.44
C LEU A 993 26.96 -16.49 -46.04
N HIS A 994 28.21 -16.29 -45.64
CA HIS A 994 29.04 -15.15 -46.03
C HIS A 994 30.32 -15.66 -46.70
N GLU A 995 30.64 -15.13 -47.88
CA GLU A 995 31.92 -15.35 -48.54
C GLU A 995 32.94 -14.40 -47.91
N VAL A 996 33.93 -14.95 -47.20
CA VAL A 996 34.96 -14.20 -46.48
C VAL A 996 36.32 -14.36 -47.15
N CYS A 997 37.18 -13.36 -46.97
CA CYS A 997 38.55 -13.32 -47.46
C CYS A 997 39.51 -13.27 -46.27
N ALA A 998 40.41 -14.25 -46.17
CA ALA A 998 41.46 -14.28 -45.17
C ALA A 998 42.67 -13.42 -45.58
N PRO A 999 43.62 -13.14 -44.65
CA PRO A 999 44.82 -12.35 -44.93
C PRO A 999 45.68 -12.92 -46.07
N ASP A 1000 45.67 -14.24 -46.26
CA ASP A 1000 46.36 -14.96 -47.35
C ASP A 1000 45.67 -14.85 -48.72
N GLN A 1001 44.65 -13.98 -48.84
CA GLN A 1001 43.78 -13.81 -50.02
C GLN A 1001 42.94 -15.04 -50.39
N SER A 1002 42.92 -16.09 -49.57
CA SER A 1002 42.03 -17.22 -49.78
C SER A 1002 40.58 -16.84 -49.45
N SER A 1003 39.65 -17.29 -50.29
CA SER A 1003 38.21 -17.05 -50.10
C SER A 1003 37.50 -18.35 -49.76
N TYR A 1004 36.68 -18.32 -48.70
CA TYR A 1004 35.86 -19.46 -48.29
C TYR A 1004 34.52 -18.99 -47.70
N LEU A 1005 33.61 -19.93 -47.46
CA LEU A 1005 32.30 -19.63 -46.87
C LEU A 1005 32.37 -19.77 -45.36
N ALA A 1006 31.87 -18.74 -44.68
CA ALA A 1006 31.61 -18.73 -43.25
C ALA A 1006 30.10 -18.68 -42.96
N SER A 1007 29.65 -19.42 -41.96
CA SER A 1007 28.26 -19.36 -41.50
C SER A 1007 28.07 -18.38 -40.35
N MET A 1008 26.92 -17.72 -40.28
CA MET A 1008 26.51 -17.00 -39.08
C MET A 1008 26.09 -17.98 -37.96
N PRO A 1009 26.46 -17.71 -36.70
CA PRO A 1009 25.97 -18.43 -35.53
C PRO A 1009 24.47 -18.53 -35.50
N THR A 1010 23.95 -19.67 -35.04
CA THR A 1010 22.50 -19.93 -34.91
C THR A 1010 21.77 -18.82 -34.16
N LYS A 1011 22.43 -18.19 -33.17
CA LYS A 1011 21.90 -17.05 -32.40
C LYS A 1011 21.62 -15.79 -33.23
N PHE A 1012 22.37 -15.55 -34.31
CA PHE A 1012 22.27 -14.33 -35.13
C PHE A 1012 21.55 -14.53 -36.47
N ARG A 1013 21.34 -15.79 -36.90
CA ARG A 1013 20.63 -16.12 -38.14
C ARG A 1013 19.27 -15.41 -38.20
N LYS A 1014 18.95 -14.80 -39.35
CA LYS A 1014 17.71 -14.04 -39.65
C LYS A 1014 17.50 -12.73 -38.89
N ASN A 1015 18.31 -12.41 -37.88
CA ASN A 1015 18.12 -11.23 -37.02
C ASN A 1015 19.07 -10.07 -37.32
N VAL A 1016 20.28 -10.36 -37.80
CA VAL A 1016 21.37 -9.40 -38.05
C VAL A 1016 21.87 -9.55 -39.49
N TRP A 1017 22.09 -8.43 -40.20
CA TRP A 1017 22.75 -8.38 -41.50
C TRP A 1017 24.13 -7.72 -41.35
N VAL A 1018 25.15 -8.31 -41.98
CA VAL A 1018 26.50 -7.75 -42.03
C VAL A 1018 26.77 -7.22 -43.43
N LYS A 1019 27.26 -5.97 -43.52
CA LYS A 1019 27.57 -5.32 -44.79
C LYS A 1019 28.82 -5.95 -45.45
N ARG A 1020 28.93 -5.76 -46.77
CA ARG A 1020 30.15 -6.08 -47.52
C ARG A 1020 31.26 -5.12 -47.09
N GLY A 1021 32.47 -5.63 -46.91
CA GLY A 1021 33.63 -4.84 -46.48
C GLY A 1021 33.85 -4.84 -44.96
N THR A 1022 32.88 -5.27 -44.15
CA THR A 1022 33.03 -5.38 -42.70
C THR A 1022 34.01 -6.51 -42.33
N TYR A 1023 34.80 -6.27 -41.29
CA TYR A 1023 35.73 -7.26 -40.71
C TYR A 1023 35.03 -8.08 -39.63
N VAL A 1024 35.29 -9.38 -39.60
CA VAL A 1024 34.71 -10.33 -38.66
C VAL A 1024 35.77 -11.29 -38.13
N LEU A 1025 35.58 -11.78 -36.91
CA LEU A 1025 36.38 -12.83 -36.30
C LEU A 1025 35.71 -14.17 -36.56
N VAL A 1026 36.44 -15.13 -37.12
CA VAL A 1026 35.93 -16.48 -37.44
C VAL A 1026 36.73 -17.57 -36.75
N GLU A 1027 36.08 -18.70 -36.50
CA GLU A 1027 36.69 -19.92 -35.96
C GLU A 1027 36.48 -21.08 -36.95
N PRO A 1028 37.51 -21.90 -37.26
CA PRO A 1028 37.42 -22.96 -38.25
C PRO A 1028 36.49 -24.10 -37.80
N ILE A 1029 35.77 -24.69 -38.76
CA ILE A 1029 34.93 -25.88 -38.52
C ILE A 1029 35.67 -27.10 -39.10
N GLU A 1030 36.19 -27.99 -38.25
CA GLU A 1030 37.02 -29.14 -38.65
C GLU A 1030 36.33 -30.09 -39.65
N GLU A 1031 34.99 -30.22 -39.58
CA GLU A 1031 34.19 -31.12 -40.43
C GLU A 1031 33.64 -30.45 -41.72
N GLY A 1032 34.01 -29.19 -41.98
CA GLY A 1032 33.39 -28.36 -43.00
C GLY A 1032 33.98 -28.48 -44.41
N VAL A 1033 33.31 -29.20 -45.33
CA VAL A 1033 33.77 -29.29 -46.75
C VAL A 1033 33.46 -28.02 -47.56
N LYS A 1034 32.26 -27.44 -47.39
CA LYS A 1034 31.78 -26.27 -48.16
C LYS A 1034 31.75 -24.97 -47.36
N VAL A 1035 31.47 -25.06 -46.06
CA VAL A 1035 31.53 -23.95 -45.09
C VAL A 1035 32.69 -24.27 -44.16
N LYS A 1036 33.75 -23.45 -44.18
CA LYS A 1036 35.02 -23.76 -43.51
C LYS A 1036 35.16 -23.10 -42.13
N ALA A 1037 34.28 -22.16 -41.78
CA ALA A 1037 34.36 -21.43 -40.52
C ALA A 1037 32.98 -20.92 -40.04
N GLU A 1038 32.87 -20.62 -38.75
CA GLU A 1038 31.73 -19.91 -38.16
C GLU A 1038 32.16 -18.51 -37.67
N ILE A 1039 31.31 -17.50 -37.88
CA ILE A 1039 31.59 -16.12 -37.44
C ILE A 1039 31.37 -16.02 -35.92
N VAL A 1040 32.41 -15.74 -35.15
CA VAL A 1040 32.31 -15.57 -33.70
C VAL A 1040 31.88 -14.15 -33.33
N ARG A 1041 32.48 -13.14 -33.97
CA ARG A 1041 32.28 -11.72 -33.64
C ARG A 1041 32.34 -10.83 -34.89
N ILE A 1042 31.60 -9.73 -34.89
CA ILE A 1042 31.67 -8.67 -35.92
C ILE A 1042 32.50 -7.53 -35.31
N LEU A 1043 33.52 -7.05 -36.02
CA LEU A 1043 34.47 -6.06 -35.48
C LEU A 1043 33.98 -4.63 -35.81
N SER A 1044 33.85 -3.79 -34.78
CA SER A 1044 33.64 -2.34 -34.91
C SER A 1044 34.95 -1.58 -35.11
N ASP A 1045 34.90 -0.30 -35.46
CA ASP A 1045 36.09 0.55 -35.61
C ASP A 1045 36.94 0.64 -34.33
N GLU A 1046 36.31 0.55 -33.16
CA GLU A 1046 37.02 0.52 -31.87
C GLU A 1046 37.82 -0.78 -31.68
N HIS A 1047 37.24 -1.94 -32.06
CA HIS A 1047 37.96 -3.22 -32.06
C HIS A 1047 39.17 -3.17 -32.99
N ILE A 1048 39.04 -2.56 -34.17
CA ILE A 1048 40.15 -2.43 -35.13
C ILE A 1048 41.28 -1.59 -34.52
N LYS A 1049 40.96 -0.44 -33.90
CA LYS A 1049 41.95 0.40 -33.21
C LYS A 1049 42.64 -0.35 -32.06
N TYR A 1050 41.88 -1.12 -31.29
CA TYR A 1050 42.40 -1.89 -30.17
C TYR A 1050 43.31 -3.04 -30.63
N PHE A 1051 42.88 -3.85 -31.61
CA PHE A 1051 43.70 -4.93 -32.16
C PHE A 1051 44.96 -4.45 -32.88
N LYS A 1052 44.92 -3.25 -33.49
CA LYS A 1052 46.11 -2.57 -34.02
C LYS A 1052 47.08 -2.16 -32.92
N LYS A 1053 46.56 -1.63 -31.80
CA LYS A 1053 47.38 -1.22 -30.64
C LYS A 1053 48.09 -2.43 -30.01
N ASP A 1054 47.45 -3.58 -29.97
CA ASP A 1054 47.99 -4.81 -29.39
C ASP A 1054 48.71 -5.73 -30.40
N ASN A 1055 48.98 -5.25 -31.63
CA ASN A 1055 49.70 -5.98 -32.70
C ASN A 1055 49.06 -7.31 -33.15
N VAL A 1056 47.73 -7.46 -33.02
CA VAL A 1056 46.99 -8.67 -33.47
C VAL A 1056 46.27 -8.44 -34.81
N TRP A 1057 46.36 -7.23 -35.37
CA TRP A 1057 45.76 -6.88 -36.65
C TRP A 1057 46.60 -7.34 -37.86
N PRO A 1058 46.03 -8.04 -38.86
CA PRO A 1058 46.76 -8.45 -40.06
C PRO A 1058 47.17 -7.24 -40.92
N PRO A 1059 48.47 -7.06 -41.23
CA PRO A 1059 48.95 -5.92 -42.01
C PRO A 1059 48.41 -5.90 -43.45
N GLU A 1060 48.00 -7.04 -44.00
CA GLU A 1060 47.45 -7.17 -45.35
C GLU A 1060 46.09 -6.46 -45.52
N PHE A 1061 45.43 -6.08 -44.42
CA PHE A 1061 44.17 -5.35 -44.43
C PHE A 1061 44.32 -3.82 -44.28
N ASP A 1062 45.55 -3.30 -44.15
CA ASP A 1062 45.80 -1.85 -44.09
C ASP A 1062 45.84 -1.19 -45.48
N ASP A 1063 46.00 -1.97 -46.56
CA ASP A 1063 46.00 -1.50 -47.95
C ASP A 1063 44.66 -1.78 -48.65
N SER A 1064 43.68 -0.90 -48.45
CA SER A 1064 42.64 -0.68 -49.45
C SER A 1064 42.23 0.78 -49.52
N THR A 1065 42.39 1.35 -50.72
CA THR A 1065 41.94 2.65 -51.20
C THR A 1065 40.66 3.15 -50.55
N LYS A 1066 40.73 4.36 -49.99
CA LYS A 1066 39.59 5.16 -49.51
C LYS A 1066 38.54 5.31 -50.62
N ASP A 1067 37.40 4.66 -50.48
CA ASP A 1067 36.13 5.19 -50.99
C ASP A 1067 35.52 6.04 -49.87
N ASN A 1068 35.36 7.33 -50.13
CA ASN A 1068 34.80 8.30 -49.21
C ASN A 1068 33.30 8.01 -48.98
N THR A 1069 32.97 7.43 -47.84
CA THR A 1069 31.68 7.66 -47.16
C THR A 1069 31.96 7.86 -45.67
N SER A 1070 31.87 9.10 -45.21
CA SER A 1070 31.62 9.41 -43.80
C SER A 1070 30.25 8.84 -43.44
N GLY A 1071 30.21 7.75 -42.68
CA GLY A 1071 29.00 7.10 -42.20
C GLY A 1071 29.09 6.83 -40.71
N SER A 1072 28.05 7.23 -39.99
CA SER A 1072 27.75 6.91 -38.58
C SER A 1072 27.83 5.42 -38.27
N ASP A 1073 27.88 5.06 -36.97
CA ASP A 1073 27.86 3.72 -36.33
C ASP A 1073 26.71 2.75 -36.76
N GLU A 1074 26.36 2.67 -38.04
CA GLU A 1074 25.27 1.85 -38.58
C GLU A 1074 25.76 0.70 -39.47
N ASP A 1075 26.80 -0.03 -39.07
CA ASP A 1075 27.27 -1.21 -39.82
C ASP A 1075 26.42 -2.48 -39.63
N LEU A 1076 25.40 -2.38 -38.78
CA LEU A 1076 24.41 -3.44 -38.52
C LEU A 1076 23.00 -2.95 -38.90
N VAL A 1077 22.43 -3.50 -39.98
CA VAL A 1077 21.08 -3.13 -40.42
C VAL A 1077 20.05 -4.16 -39.93
N VAL A 1078 18.98 -3.70 -39.29
CA VAL A 1078 17.84 -4.53 -38.88
C VAL A 1078 17.06 -4.98 -40.11
N ASN A 1079 16.80 -6.28 -40.27
CA ASN A 1079 16.01 -6.80 -41.39
C ASN A 1079 14.54 -6.30 -41.34
N THR A 1080 14.16 -5.32 -42.17
CA THR A 1080 12.81 -4.71 -42.18
C THR A 1080 11.79 -5.43 -43.08
N ASN A 1081 12.17 -6.48 -43.81
CA ASN A 1081 11.32 -7.15 -44.82
C ASN A 1081 10.29 -8.15 -44.28
N ARG A 1082 9.49 -7.77 -43.26
CA ARG A 1082 8.19 -8.42 -43.01
C ARG A 1082 7.08 -7.44 -43.38
N ARG A 1083 6.37 -7.75 -44.49
CA ARG A 1083 5.11 -7.11 -44.86
C ARG A 1083 4.18 -7.10 -43.64
N LEU A 1084 3.93 -5.91 -43.10
CA LEU A 1084 2.78 -5.61 -42.28
C LEU A 1084 1.57 -5.74 -43.21
N HIS A 1085 0.71 -6.74 -43.00
CA HIS A 1085 -0.65 -6.68 -43.53
C HIS A 1085 -1.34 -5.58 -42.72
N VAL A 1086 -1.32 -4.36 -43.26
CA VAL A 1086 -2.16 -3.27 -42.79
C VAL A 1086 -3.49 -3.48 -43.48
N VAL A 1087 -4.45 -4.07 -42.78
CA VAL A 1087 -5.86 -3.96 -43.17
C VAL A 1087 -6.28 -2.56 -42.71
N VAL A 1088 -6.33 -1.63 -43.65
CA VAL A 1088 -7.06 -0.37 -43.49
C VAL A 1088 -8.49 -0.67 -43.90
N SER A 1089 -9.44 -0.57 -42.98
CA SER A 1089 -10.85 -0.42 -43.32
C SER A 1089 -11.35 0.85 -42.66
N SER A 1090 -11.65 1.83 -43.51
CA SER A 1090 -12.38 3.06 -43.21
C SER A 1090 -13.83 2.74 -42.82
N ASP A 1091 -14.34 3.50 -41.85
CA ASP A 1091 -15.76 3.55 -41.47
C ASP A 1091 -16.61 4.15 -42.60
N GLU A 1092 -17.78 3.55 -42.88
CA GLU A 1092 -19.05 4.29 -42.95
C GLU A 1092 -20.28 3.35 -42.95
N SER A 1093 -21.41 3.98 -42.65
CA SER A 1093 -22.67 3.51 -42.08
C SER A 1093 -23.78 3.06 -43.04
N SER A 1094 -24.72 2.27 -42.48
CA SER A 1094 -26.17 2.20 -42.72
C SER A 1094 -26.76 1.24 -43.79
N THR A 1095 -27.59 0.31 -43.26
CA THR A 1095 -28.91 -0.22 -43.72
C THR A 1095 -29.25 -0.26 -45.23
N SER A 1096 -29.61 -1.42 -45.80
CA SER A 1096 -30.97 -2.01 -45.92
C SER A 1096 -31.01 -3.14 -46.96
N GLU A 1097 -32.07 -3.95 -46.91
CA GLU A 1097 -32.29 -5.26 -47.53
C GLU A 1097 -32.47 -5.33 -49.06
N SER A 1098 -32.27 -6.57 -49.54
CA SER A 1098 -32.96 -7.31 -50.62
C SER A 1098 -32.58 -7.11 -52.10
N ASP A 1099 -31.96 -8.19 -52.59
CA ASP A 1099 -32.29 -9.02 -53.76
C ASP A 1099 -32.12 -8.53 -55.22
N GLU A 1100 -31.28 -9.34 -55.87
CA GLU A 1100 -31.22 -9.75 -57.28
C GLU A 1100 -30.60 -8.84 -58.36
N VAL A 1101 -30.02 -9.53 -59.35
CA VAL A 1101 -29.73 -9.13 -60.74
C VAL A 1101 -28.26 -8.89 -61.11
N SER A 1102 -28.00 -9.33 -62.34
CA SER A 1102 -26.80 -9.70 -63.07
C SER A 1102 -26.14 -8.59 -63.90
N ASP A 1103 -24.88 -8.87 -64.25
CA ASP A 1103 -24.17 -8.55 -65.51
C ASP A 1103 -23.69 -7.11 -65.82
N ARG A 1104 -22.35 -7.02 -65.89
CA ARG A 1104 -21.49 -6.57 -67.02
C ARG A 1104 -21.27 -5.08 -67.36
N ASP A 1105 -19.97 -4.85 -67.53
CA ASP A 1105 -19.22 -4.10 -68.56
C ASP A 1105 -19.09 -2.57 -68.51
N ASP A 1106 -17.83 -2.20 -68.26
CA ASP A 1106 -16.94 -1.28 -68.97
C ASP A 1106 -17.18 0.24 -69.11
N SER A 1107 -16.08 0.92 -68.77
CA SER A 1107 -15.44 2.04 -69.47
C SER A 1107 -15.81 3.50 -69.13
N ASP A 1108 -14.74 4.20 -68.74
CA ASP A 1108 -14.25 5.47 -69.28
C ASP A 1108 -14.66 6.86 -68.72
N GLU A 1109 -13.57 7.63 -68.55
CA GLU A 1109 -13.39 9.08 -68.74
C GLU A 1109 -13.66 10.15 -67.63
N VAL A 1110 -12.55 10.80 -67.25
CA VAL A 1110 -12.22 12.26 -67.34
C VAL A 1110 -12.80 13.28 -66.33
N GLY A 1111 -11.88 14.12 -65.83
CA GLY A 1111 -12.10 15.58 -65.62
C GLY A 1111 -12.27 16.01 -64.16
N ASP A 1112 -11.28 16.51 -63.42
CA ASP A 1112 -10.56 17.81 -63.51
C ASP A 1112 -11.32 19.00 -62.86
N ARG A 1113 -10.60 19.74 -61.99
CA ARG A 1113 -10.86 21.11 -61.45
C ARG A 1113 -11.99 21.29 -60.42
N ASP A 1114 -12.00 22.26 -59.51
CA ASP A 1114 -11.06 23.28 -58.99
C ASP A 1114 -11.78 23.97 -57.81
N LEU A 1115 -11.00 24.55 -56.90
CA LEU A 1115 -11.22 25.82 -56.18
C LEU A 1115 -12.40 26.03 -55.19
N ASN A 1116 -11.97 26.49 -54.00
CA ASN A 1116 -12.50 27.63 -53.21
C ASN A 1116 -13.88 27.47 -52.55
N ASP A 1117 -14.22 28.07 -51.42
CA ASP A 1117 -13.56 28.72 -50.28
C ASP A 1117 -14.74 29.07 -49.33
N CYS A 1118 -14.45 29.28 -48.05
CA CYS A 1118 -15.25 30.03 -47.06
C CYS A 1118 -16.54 29.44 -46.42
N ASP A 1119 -16.46 29.48 -45.07
CA ASP A 1119 -17.47 29.91 -44.09
C ASP A 1119 -18.74 29.07 -43.83
N ASN A 1120 -18.79 28.37 -42.69
CA ASN A 1120 -19.31 28.92 -41.43
C ASN A 1120 -19.38 27.87 -40.30
N LYS A 1121 -19.21 28.38 -39.08
CA LYS A 1121 -19.30 27.73 -37.76
C LYS A 1121 -20.72 27.20 -37.41
N PRO A 1122 -20.92 26.48 -36.28
CA PRO A 1122 -20.12 26.45 -35.03
C PRO A 1122 -19.31 25.19 -34.77
#